data_AF-A0A7C4K8I2-F1
#
_entry.id   AF-A0A7C4K8I2-F1
#
_cell.length_a   1.000
_cell.length_b   1.000
_cell.length_c   1.000
_cell.angle_alpha   90.00
_cell.angle_beta   90.00
_cell.angle_gamma   90.00
#
_symmetry.space_group_name_H-M   'P 1'
#
loop_
_entity.id
_entity.type
_entity.pdbx_description
1 polymer ?
#
loop_
_entity_poly.entity_id
_entity_poly.type
_entity_poly.pdbx_seq_one_letter_code
_entity_poly.pdbx_strand_id
1 'polypeptide(L)'
;MKTIIVFLLAFFLLSDGLLSQNKLLSKKDLEGKTLEEIYFMKHEIYARHGKKFSENDLYHYFENCSWYQPSRRYNDNLLTATDKSNLKLLSEKEAELLKSNYIGTKKINEGNIINKWQVEKFSNNDKTKLLRNGFLIVPAEWEQFFYIYSNNDYENIGNFITTDAILQLYHMFFDYTLRELESRKLLPILQSLNKKLLESSIKTFKNTNNSLIKDASFRNIFYFTVADSLLFLAPEMEKSIKNEWEYKPPEEFEDMTSEELNSMIKKILGRVIIQYNYNPINDTKFIPDNFDLSMFKVRGHYTKTPKLRVYFRAMMWYGLYSFEMDNKIKMLQSMLIASALYNEKYYGNPLIDLWNKIYEPTAFYVGISDDVGPDDYKKILDKVFIKYNNAEAFLDEIKFNRAVQELKQIWNKKSRIRQFVQGESQKPQFRLMGQRYLPDAEITQRLTKWPIRNFPNGLDIPAAFGSELAKSILLDYYKEGKNWFEYPVILDSLIKQFSSLTESQWKQNLYYYWLWCLKALYDYNHSPEMPFFMRNDAYKKKCLSTALGSWAELRHDVILYGEQSVAEAGDDEGEWKPEPPKGYVEPNLVFWNRLKGLLEYTKKELNSRKILDKALNKSFDEFGKLLSFLIIISEKEIKKEAITKEEYKRIAYIGSELEHLTLEVARDENNPEYFNILSEADQTIAIIADIHSSNKKYLEVGVGPAYNIYAVVEIDGYLRIVRGGVFSYYEFISDKRLTNEEWRSKINNREVPEQPDWLKDIISEKKFIKDEYEQE
;
A
#
# COMPACT_ATOMS: atom_id res chain seq x y z
N MET A 1 -3.58 21.84 31.35
CA MET A 1 -3.33 23.03 32.22
C MET A 1 -1.85 23.46 32.38
N LYS A 2 -0.87 22.60 32.74
CA LYS A 2 0.54 23.04 32.96
C LYS A 2 1.22 23.70 31.74
N THR A 3 0.82 23.34 30.52
CA THR A 3 1.26 23.96 29.26
C THR A 3 1.04 25.48 29.23
N ILE A 4 -0.07 25.95 29.82
CA ILE A 4 -0.44 27.37 29.92
C ILE A 4 0.59 28.17 30.74
N ILE A 5 1.15 27.56 31.79
CA ILE A 5 2.17 28.19 32.65
C ILE A 5 3.50 28.37 31.90
N VAL A 6 3.82 27.47 30.97
CA VAL A 6 5.01 27.60 30.10
C VAL A 6 4.76 28.61 28.97
N PHE A 7 3.53 28.68 28.43
CA PHE A 7 3.11 29.75 27.51
C PHE A 7 3.25 31.14 28.14
N LEU A 8 2.78 31.31 29.38
CA LEU A 8 2.86 32.56 30.15
C LEU A 8 4.31 33.04 30.39
N LEU A 9 5.28 32.14 30.46
CA LEU A 9 6.70 32.48 30.64
C LEU A 9 7.40 32.91 29.34
N ALA A 10 6.86 32.59 28.16
CA ALA A 10 7.28 33.19 26.89
C ALA A 10 6.63 34.57 26.67
N PHE A 11 5.38 34.72 27.11
CA PHE A 11 4.58 35.95 27.00
C PHE A 11 5.29 37.20 27.54
N PHE A 12 6.01 37.07 28.66
CA PHE A 12 6.73 38.17 29.32
C PHE A 12 7.94 38.74 28.54
N LEU A 13 8.29 38.17 27.38
CA LEU A 13 9.32 38.70 26.46
C LEU A 13 8.75 39.22 25.13
N LEU A 14 7.43 39.17 24.93
CA LEU A 14 6.75 39.56 23.68
C LEU A 14 5.76 40.73 23.86
N SER A 15 5.55 41.21 25.09
CA SER A 15 4.70 42.39 25.38
C SER A 15 5.28 43.70 24.84
N ASP A 16 6.61 43.80 24.79
CA ASP A 16 7.34 44.93 24.19
C ASP A 16 7.86 44.54 22.80
N GLY A 17 7.61 45.35 21.78
CA GLY A 17 8.08 45.11 20.42
C GLY A 17 9.61 45.14 20.29
N LEU A 18 10.14 44.44 19.28
CA LEU A 18 11.57 44.27 19.01
C LEU A 18 12.30 45.60 18.72
N LEU A 19 11.58 46.67 18.39
CA LEU A 19 12.12 48.00 18.11
C LEU A 19 11.73 49.03 19.17
N SER A 20 12.69 49.88 19.56
CA SER A 20 12.39 51.13 20.28
C SER A 20 11.81 52.15 19.30
N GLN A 21 10.67 52.75 19.66
CA GLN A 21 9.96 53.70 18.79
C GLN A 21 10.86 54.89 18.42
N ASN A 22 10.88 55.26 17.14
CA ASN A 22 11.70 56.33 16.55
C ASN A 22 13.23 56.16 16.67
N LYS A 23 13.76 55.02 17.12
CA LYS A 23 15.20 54.75 17.09
C LYS A 23 15.69 54.48 15.66
N LEU A 24 16.73 55.19 15.23
CA LEU A 24 17.48 54.85 14.02
C LEU A 24 18.42 53.66 14.31
N LEU A 25 18.36 52.62 13.48
CA LEU A 25 19.20 51.43 13.60
C LEU A 25 20.58 51.64 12.95
N SER A 26 21.61 51.06 13.54
CA SER A 26 22.95 50.94 12.98
C SER A 26 23.27 49.48 12.61
N LYS A 27 24.33 49.24 11.83
CA LYS A 27 24.79 47.87 11.52
C LYS A 27 25.11 47.06 12.79
N LYS A 28 25.57 47.72 13.85
CA LYS A 28 25.88 47.11 15.15
C LYS A 28 24.64 46.63 15.91
N ASP A 29 23.48 47.28 15.72
CA ASP A 29 22.21 46.81 16.28
C ASP A 29 21.71 45.50 15.62
N LEU A 30 22.29 45.14 14.47
CA LEU A 30 21.96 43.94 13.70
C LEU A 30 23.08 42.88 13.74
N GLU A 31 24.13 43.08 14.56
CA GLU A 31 25.18 42.07 14.79
C GLU A 31 24.62 40.91 15.62
N GLY A 32 24.88 39.68 15.18
CA GLY A 32 24.38 38.45 15.82
C GLY A 32 22.90 38.14 15.61
N LYS A 33 22.11 39.03 14.98
CA LYS A 33 20.68 38.82 14.71
C LYS A 33 20.43 37.72 13.66
N THR A 34 19.44 36.88 13.95
CA THR A 34 18.93 35.82 13.07
C THR A 34 18.05 36.39 11.94
N LEU A 35 17.82 35.64 10.87
CA LEU A 35 16.90 36.06 9.80
C LEU A 35 15.46 36.18 10.30
N GLU A 36 15.07 35.32 11.24
CA GLU A 36 13.77 35.36 11.94
C GLU A 36 13.58 36.70 12.67
N GLU A 37 14.56 37.13 13.47
CA GLU A 37 14.52 38.44 14.13
C GLU A 37 14.52 39.59 13.12
N ILE A 38 15.35 39.56 12.07
CA ILE A 38 15.38 40.59 11.04
C ILE A 38 14.05 40.67 10.29
N TYR A 39 13.43 39.53 9.98
CA TYR A 39 12.13 39.41 9.32
C TYR A 39 11.02 40.03 10.18
N PHE A 40 10.93 39.70 11.47
CA PHE A 40 9.95 40.30 12.36
C PHE A 40 10.23 41.78 12.65
N MET A 41 11.49 42.19 12.85
CA MET A 41 11.88 43.61 12.98
C MET A 41 11.48 44.43 11.74
N LYS A 42 11.64 43.88 10.53
CA LYS A 42 11.25 44.56 9.27
C LYS A 42 9.73 44.74 9.19
N HIS A 43 8.97 43.73 9.59
CA HIS A 43 7.51 43.80 9.51
C HIS A 43 6.86 44.54 10.68
N GLU A 44 7.50 44.59 11.85
CA GLU A 44 7.05 45.37 13.01
C GLU A 44 6.93 46.86 12.69
N ILE A 45 7.82 47.40 11.84
CA ILE A 45 7.73 48.79 11.37
C ILE A 45 6.38 49.04 10.68
N TYR A 46 5.94 48.16 9.78
CA TYR A 46 4.62 48.28 9.15
C TYR A 46 3.47 48.01 10.14
N ALA A 47 3.65 47.05 11.04
CA ALA A 47 2.65 46.67 12.06
C ALA A 47 2.32 47.84 13.00
N ARG A 48 3.34 48.61 13.43
CA ARG A 48 3.19 49.81 14.28
C ARG A 48 2.41 50.95 13.64
N HIS A 49 2.35 51.01 12.30
CA HIS A 49 1.50 51.94 11.55
C HIS A 49 0.12 51.34 11.20
N GLY A 50 -0.16 50.12 11.65
CA GLY A 50 -1.43 49.42 11.48
C GLY A 50 -1.58 48.66 10.16
N LYS A 51 -0.48 48.27 9.48
CA LYS A 51 -0.58 47.37 8.31
C LYS A 51 -1.21 46.05 8.76
N LYS A 52 -2.37 45.69 8.17
CA LYS A 52 -2.88 44.32 8.26
C LYS A 52 -2.06 43.43 7.32
N PHE A 53 -1.58 42.30 7.86
CA PHE A 53 -0.89 41.27 7.08
C PHE A 53 -1.89 40.27 6.49
N SER A 54 -1.54 39.75 5.32
CA SER A 54 -2.18 38.59 4.69
C SER A 54 -1.37 37.30 4.92
N GLU A 55 -0.06 37.47 5.11
CA GLU A 55 0.95 36.46 5.30
C GLU A 55 0.76 35.81 6.68
N ASN A 56 0.48 34.50 6.72
CA ASN A 56 0.01 33.82 7.94
C ASN A 56 1.00 33.88 9.12
N ASP A 57 2.30 33.78 8.81
CA ASP A 57 3.40 33.90 9.76
C ASP A 57 3.48 35.29 10.40
N LEU A 58 3.22 36.36 9.64
CA LEU A 58 3.13 37.73 10.16
C LEU A 58 1.81 38.00 10.89
N TYR A 59 0.69 37.48 10.38
CA TYR A 59 -0.63 37.66 10.98
C TYR A 59 -0.69 37.11 12.40
N HIS A 60 -0.40 35.82 12.59
CA HIS A 60 -0.44 35.20 13.92
C HIS A 60 0.61 35.74 14.89
N TYR A 61 1.78 36.18 14.40
CA TYR A 61 2.77 36.83 15.25
C TYR A 61 2.26 38.17 15.79
N PHE A 62 1.75 39.06 14.93
CA PHE A 62 1.36 40.41 15.35
C PHE A 62 0.00 40.50 16.03
N GLU A 63 -1.00 39.66 15.69
CA GLU A 63 -2.29 39.65 16.43
C GLU A 63 -2.10 39.22 17.91
N ASN A 64 -1.03 38.47 18.23
CA ASN A 64 -0.65 38.15 19.61
C ASN A 64 0.17 39.26 20.31
N CYS A 65 0.60 40.31 19.60
CA CYS A 65 1.29 41.45 20.19
C CYS A 65 0.30 42.47 20.76
N SER A 66 0.27 42.66 22.08
CA SER A 66 -0.69 43.55 22.78
C SER A 66 -0.66 45.03 22.39
N TRP A 67 0.34 45.48 21.63
CA TRP A 67 0.47 46.84 21.10
C TRP A 67 -0.01 47.01 19.65
N TYR A 68 -0.27 45.92 18.92
CA TYR A 68 -0.65 45.96 17.51
C TYR A 68 -2.14 46.24 17.33
N GLN A 69 -2.49 47.09 16.36
CA GLN A 69 -3.87 47.44 16.02
C GLN A 69 -4.03 47.55 14.49
N PRO A 70 -4.61 46.53 13.82
CA PRO A 70 -4.75 46.53 12.36
C PRO A 70 -5.72 47.61 11.87
N SER A 71 -5.28 48.44 10.93
CA SER A 71 -6.02 49.60 10.44
C SER A 71 -6.42 49.44 8.97
N ARG A 72 -7.74 49.54 8.69
CA ARG A 72 -8.28 49.63 7.32
C ARG A 72 -7.87 50.91 6.57
N ARG A 73 -7.11 51.82 7.21
CA ARG A 73 -6.60 53.08 6.63
C ARG A 73 -5.08 53.09 6.45
N TYR A 74 -4.39 51.95 6.63
CA TYR A 74 -2.95 51.85 6.44
C TYR A 74 -2.50 52.23 5.01
N ASN A 75 -1.33 52.87 4.92
CA ASN A 75 -0.62 53.19 3.67
C ASN A 75 0.87 53.38 3.97
N ASP A 76 1.78 52.91 3.11
CA ASP A 76 3.23 53.12 3.21
C ASP A 76 3.65 54.60 3.27
N ASN A 77 2.77 55.53 2.88
CA ASN A 77 2.95 56.97 3.08
C ASN A 77 2.99 57.40 4.56
N LEU A 78 2.49 56.59 5.50
CA LEU A 78 2.57 56.84 6.94
C LEU A 78 3.99 56.66 7.51
N LEU A 79 4.85 55.90 6.81
CA LEU A 79 6.20 55.56 7.25
C LEU A 79 7.10 56.80 7.29
N THR A 80 7.73 57.03 8.44
CA THR A 80 8.64 58.15 8.67
C THR A 80 9.96 58.02 7.88
N ALA A 81 10.77 59.08 7.86
CA ALA A 81 12.12 59.01 7.31
C ALA A 81 12.98 57.97 8.05
N THR A 82 12.85 57.87 9.37
CA THR A 82 13.52 56.85 10.20
C THR A 82 13.07 55.45 9.83
N ASP A 83 11.76 55.21 9.68
CA ASP A 83 11.20 53.93 9.27
C ASP A 83 11.76 53.48 7.91
N LYS A 84 11.79 54.38 6.93
CA LYS A 84 12.32 54.13 5.58
C LYS A 84 13.83 53.84 5.60
N SER A 85 14.60 54.51 6.46
CA SER A 85 16.03 54.21 6.69
C SER A 85 16.25 52.86 7.36
N ASN A 86 15.46 52.53 8.40
CA ASN A 86 15.51 51.26 9.11
C ASN A 86 15.12 50.09 8.18
N LEU A 87 14.04 50.22 7.42
CA LEU A 87 13.58 49.23 6.43
C LEU A 87 14.65 48.95 5.38
N LYS A 88 15.36 49.98 4.89
CA LYS A 88 16.49 49.78 3.97
C LYS A 88 17.60 48.95 4.63
N LEU A 89 18.02 49.31 5.84
CA LEU A 89 19.11 48.61 6.54
C LEU A 89 18.74 47.15 6.86
N LEU A 90 17.49 46.92 7.30
CA LEU A 90 16.96 45.58 7.56
C LEU A 90 16.88 44.76 6.26
N SER A 91 16.47 45.37 5.12
CA SER A 91 16.45 44.70 3.82
C SER A 91 17.87 44.38 3.30
N GLU A 92 18.85 45.26 3.52
CA GLU A 92 20.26 44.98 3.24
C GLU A 92 20.78 43.78 4.05
N LYS A 93 20.40 43.67 5.34
CA LYS A 93 20.79 42.56 6.21
C LYS A 93 20.03 41.26 5.92
N GLU A 94 18.76 41.35 5.57
CA GLU A 94 17.93 40.23 5.10
C GLU A 94 18.54 39.62 3.82
N ALA A 95 18.89 40.45 2.83
CA ALA A 95 19.56 40.02 1.61
C ALA A 95 21.03 39.59 1.79
N GLU A 96 21.64 39.85 2.95
CA GLU A 96 22.92 39.26 3.38
C GLU A 96 22.68 37.86 3.95
N LEU A 97 21.77 37.74 4.93
CA LEU A 97 21.47 36.49 5.63
C LEU A 97 20.84 35.43 4.71
N LEU A 98 19.95 35.78 3.78
CA LEU A 98 19.35 34.83 2.83
C LEU A 98 20.40 34.05 2.00
N LYS A 99 21.59 34.63 1.79
CA LYS A 99 22.71 33.95 1.09
C LYS A 99 23.37 32.85 1.94
N SER A 100 23.08 32.78 3.23
CA SER A 100 23.61 31.79 4.18
C SER A 100 22.55 30.85 4.75
N ASN A 101 21.43 30.63 4.02
CA ASN A 101 20.42 29.60 4.32
C ASN A 101 21.03 28.20 4.55
N TYR A 102 22.12 27.90 3.84
CA TYR A 102 22.82 26.61 3.91
C TYR A 102 24.29 26.81 4.28
N ILE A 103 24.77 26.02 5.25
CA ILE A 103 26.16 25.99 5.69
C ILE A 103 26.93 25.08 4.73
N GLY A 104 27.28 25.64 3.57
CA GLY A 104 27.74 24.88 2.41
C GLY A 104 26.67 23.90 1.93
N THR A 105 27.07 22.73 1.45
CA THR A 105 26.15 21.67 0.99
C THR A 105 25.70 20.71 2.10
N LYS A 106 26.08 20.94 3.38
CA LYS A 106 26.05 19.89 4.43
C LYS A 106 25.03 20.08 5.56
N LYS A 107 24.55 21.29 5.80
CA LYS A 107 23.62 21.58 6.91
C LYS A 107 22.79 22.83 6.61
N ILE A 108 21.55 22.86 7.08
CA ILE A 108 20.71 24.05 7.14
C ILE A 108 21.16 24.98 8.28
N ASN A 109 21.05 26.29 8.06
CA ASN A 109 21.25 27.31 9.08
C ASN A 109 19.95 27.51 9.90
N GLU A 110 19.96 27.08 11.17
CA GLU A 110 18.81 27.22 12.10
C GLU A 110 18.42 28.70 12.35
N GLY A 111 19.37 29.62 12.23
CA GLY A 111 19.12 31.07 12.30
C GLY A 111 18.36 31.63 11.10
N ASN A 112 18.20 30.85 10.02
CA ASN A 112 17.51 31.26 8.81
C ASN A 112 16.09 30.69 8.66
N ILE A 113 15.66 29.81 9.56
CA ILE A 113 14.27 29.33 9.61
C ILE A 113 13.43 30.36 10.37
N ILE A 114 12.36 30.86 9.75
CA ILE A 114 11.57 32.02 10.24
C ILE A 114 10.27 31.67 10.98
N ASN A 115 9.88 30.39 11.02
CA ASN A 115 8.63 29.93 11.63
C ASN A 115 8.83 28.81 12.68
N LYS A 116 9.97 28.77 13.37
CA LYS A 116 10.26 27.71 14.38
C LYS A 116 9.29 27.74 15.57
N TRP A 117 8.59 28.85 15.76
CA TRP A 117 7.54 29.04 16.77
C TRP A 117 6.21 28.35 16.41
N GLN A 118 6.00 27.94 15.15
CA GLN A 118 4.80 27.22 14.70
C GLN A 118 4.90 25.70 14.91
N VAL A 119 6.00 25.17 15.43
CA VAL A 119 6.23 23.72 15.55
C VAL A 119 6.73 23.35 16.95
N GLU A 120 6.61 22.07 17.29
CA GLU A 120 7.01 21.57 18.60
C GLU A 120 8.52 21.73 18.88
N LYS A 121 8.88 21.75 20.18
CA LYS A 121 10.27 21.92 20.61
C LYS A 121 11.06 20.62 20.49
N PHE A 122 11.61 20.37 19.30
CA PHE A 122 12.53 19.27 19.02
C PHE A 122 13.72 19.22 19.98
N SER A 123 14.16 18.00 20.35
CA SER A 123 15.37 17.80 21.16
C SER A 123 16.65 18.20 20.41
N ASN A 124 17.78 18.35 21.11
CA ASN A 124 19.05 18.67 20.47
C ASN A 124 19.52 17.60 19.45
N ASN A 125 19.14 16.34 19.66
CA ASN A 125 19.40 15.25 18.70
C ASN A 125 18.49 15.40 17.48
N ASP A 126 17.19 15.58 17.69
CA ASP A 126 16.18 15.77 16.64
C ASP A 126 16.47 17.01 15.76
N LYS A 127 16.85 18.14 16.37
CA LYS A 127 17.37 19.33 15.67
C LYS A 127 18.60 19.01 14.82
N THR A 128 19.50 18.17 15.33
CA THR A 128 20.71 17.77 14.59
C THR A 128 20.35 16.88 13.40
N LYS A 129 19.38 15.96 13.54
CA LYS A 129 18.82 15.17 12.43
C LYS A 129 18.15 16.10 11.40
N LEU A 130 17.21 16.94 11.83
CA LEU A 130 16.46 17.90 11.00
C LEU A 130 17.38 18.80 10.17
N LEU A 131 18.34 19.49 10.80
CA LEU A 131 19.22 20.44 10.11
C LEU A 131 20.25 19.76 9.20
N ARG A 132 20.59 18.49 9.44
CA ARG A 132 21.50 17.69 8.60
C ARG A 132 20.77 17.11 7.38
N ASN A 133 19.60 16.51 7.62
CA ASN A 133 18.82 15.79 6.61
C ASN A 133 17.96 16.73 5.75
N GLY A 134 17.62 17.92 6.28
CA GLY A 134 16.57 18.80 5.74
C GLY A 134 15.15 18.40 6.16
N PHE A 135 14.99 17.28 6.87
CA PHE A 135 13.70 16.80 7.39
C PHE A 135 13.90 15.92 8.65
N LEU A 136 12.82 15.69 9.40
CA LEU A 136 12.74 14.79 10.54
C LEU A 136 11.39 14.05 10.52
N ILE A 137 11.40 12.75 10.79
CA ILE A 137 10.19 11.97 11.03
C ILE A 137 9.97 11.89 12.55
N VAL A 138 8.78 12.23 13.02
CA VAL A 138 8.37 12.14 14.43
C VAL A 138 7.19 11.17 14.55
N PRO A 139 7.27 10.14 15.42
CA PRO A 139 6.15 9.23 15.67
C PRO A 139 4.86 9.96 16.07
N ALA A 140 3.74 9.56 15.45
CA ALA A 140 2.40 10.06 15.72
C ALA A 140 1.37 8.92 15.61
N GLU A 141 0.19 9.10 16.21
CA GLU A 141 -0.89 8.09 16.28
C GLU A 141 -2.05 8.47 15.33
N TRP A 142 -1.77 9.12 14.18
CA TRP A 142 -2.79 9.50 13.19
C TRP A 142 -3.35 8.29 12.44
N GLU A 143 -4.67 8.17 12.38
CA GLU A 143 -5.34 7.04 11.72
C GLU A 143 -5.25 7.12 10.20
N GLN A 144 -5.36 8.32 9.62
CA GLN A 144 -5.36 8.63 8.19
C GLN A 144 -4.55 9.89 7.87
N PHE A 145 -4.06 10.00 6.64
CA PHE A 145 -3.21 11.11 6.21
C PHE A 145 -3.93 12.47 6.15
N PHE A 146 -5.21 12.50 5.76
CA PHE A 146 -5.95 13.75 5.63
C PHE A 146 -6.13 14.48 6.98
N TYR A 147 -6.27 13.75 8.11
CA TYR A 147 -6.29 14.36 9.44
C TYR A 147 -5.04 15.20 9.75
N ILE A 148 -3.87 14.83 9.21
CA ILE A 148 -2.62 15.60 9.37
C ILE A 148 -2.71 16.94 8.63
N TYR A 149 -3.24 16.91 7.40
CA TYR A 149 -3.39 18.08 6.55
C TYR A 149 -4.56 18.99 6.99
N SER A 150 -5.62 18.42 7.57
CA SER A 150 -6.69 19.19 8.21
C SER A 150 -6.18 19.81 9.52
N ASN A 151 -5.48 19.07 10.39
CA ASN A 151 -4.86 19.62 11.60
C ASN A 151 -3.81 20.71 11.29
N ASN A 152 -3.12 20.67 10.15
CA ASN A 152 -2.27 21.77 9.69
C ASN A 152 -3.02 23.09 9.49
N ASP A 153 -4.28 23.07 9.02
CA ASP A 153 -5.11 24.26 8.82
C ASP A 153 -5.75 24.78 10.13
N TYR A 154 -5.81 23.97 11.18
CA TYR A 154 -6.09 24.42 12.56
C TYR A 154 -4.83 24.99 13.23
N GLU A 155 -3.72 24.25 13.23
CA GLU A 155 -2.42 24.65 13.82
C GLU A 155 -1.67 25.74 13.03
N ASN A 156 -2.20 26.15 11.87
CA ASN A 156 -1.63 27.17 11.00
C ASN A 156 -0.22 26.84 10.47
N ILE A 157 0.08 25.53 10.33
CA ILE A 157 1.32 24.98 9.79
C ILE A 157 1.17 24.72 8.29
N GLY A 158 2.20 25.03 7.49
CA GLY A 158 2.17 24.77 6.04
C GLY A 158 2.19 23.27 5.73
N ASN A 159 1.30 22.81 4.84
CA ASN A 159 1.24 21.43 4.38
C ASN A 159 2.50 21.01 3.60
N PHE A 160 3.08 19.85 3.91
CA PHE A 160 4.06 19.17 3.07
C PHE A 160 3.41 17.96 2.40
N ILE A 161 2.96 18.11 1.16
CA ILE A 161 2.18 17.06 0.48
C ILE A 161 3.13 15.94 0.02
N THR A 162 3.09 14.82 0.73
CA THR A 162 4.01 13.69 0.53
C THR A 162 3.53 12.70 -0.53
N THR A 163 4.49 11.98 -1.10
CA THR A 163 4.28 10.78 -1.92
C THR A 163 3.53 9.69 -1.17
N ASP A 164 3.76 9.54 0.14
CA ASP A 164 3.09 8.57 1.03
C ASP A 164 1.56 8.76 1.02
N ALA A 165 1.07 9.98 1.27
CA ALA A 165 -0.36 10.27 1.35
C ALA A 165 -1.11 9.99 0.03
N ILE A 166 -0.41 10.13 -1.10
CA ILE A 166 -0.97 9.92 -2.43
C ILE A 166 -0.86 8.45 -2.87
N LEU A 167 0.06 7.68 -2.27
CA LEU A 167 0.10 6.22 -2.39
C LEU A 167 -1.06 5.57 -1.64
N GLN A 168 -1.32 5.99 -0.40
CA GLN A 168 -2.52 5.59 0.34
C GLN A 168 -3.79 5.84 -0.49
N LEU A 169 -3.94 7.03 -1.09
CA LEU A 169 -5.11 7.32 -1.91
C LEU A 169 -5.20 6.44 -3.18
N TYR A 170 -4.07 6.00 -3.75
CA TYR A 170 -4.11 5.05 -4.87
C TYR A 170 -4.48 3.63 -4.42
N HIS A 171 -3.89 3.17 -3.32
CA HIS A 171 -4.21 1.92 -2.65
C HIS A 171 -5.73 1.83 -2.35
N MET A 172 -6.32 2.90 -1.81
CA MET A 172 -7.77 3.01 -1.58
C MET A 172 -8.62 2.77 -2.83
N PHE A 173 -8.23 3.36 -3.97
CA PHE A 173 -8.93 3.14 -5.24
C PHE A 173 -8.74 1.71 -5.76
N PHE A 174 -7.62 1.04 -5.44
CA PHE A 174 -7.32 -0.33 -5.84
C PHE A 174 -8.14 -1.35 -5.02
N ASP A 175 -8.05 -1.35 -3.68
CA ASP A 175 -8.79 -2.25 -2.78
C ASP A 175 -10.30 -2.18 -3.04
N TYR A 176 -10.85 -0.97 -3.21
CA TYR A 176 -12.28 -0.81 -3.49
C TYR A 176 -12.69 -1.37 -4.86
N THR A 177 -11.97 -1.03 -5.94
CA THR A 177 -12.31 -1.52 -7.29
C THR A 177 -12.15 -3.04 -7.42
N LEU A 178 -11.26 -3.63 -6.62
CA LEU A 178 -11.08 -5.07 -6.46
C LEU A 178 -12.23 -5.70 -5.66
N ARG A 179 -12.52 -5.22 -4.43
CA ARG A 179 -13.66 -5.66 -3.59
C ARG A 179 -14.96 -5.71 -4.39
N GLU A 180 -15.22 -4.68 -5.18
CA GLU A 180 -16.38 -4.50 -6.03
C GLU A 180 -16.44 -5.52 -7.18
N LEU A 181 -15.34 -5.66 -7.91
CA LEU A 181 -15.17 -6.66 -8.95
C LEU A 181 -15.45 -8.07 -8.40
N GLU A 182 -14.83 -8.42 -7.28
CA GLU A 182 -14.88 -9.75 -6.69
C GLU A 182 -16.28 -10.10 -6.15
N SER A 183 -16.83 -9.25 -5.28
CA SER A 183 -18.09 -9.52 -4.60
C SER A 183 -19.32 -9.41 -5.50
N ARG A 184 -19.31 -8.50 -6.49
CA ARG A 184 -20.48 -8.23 -7.34
C ARG A 184 -20.42 -8.86 -8.73
N LYS A 185 -19.23 -9.09 -9.29
CA LYS A 185 -19.07 -9.68 -10.64
C LYS A 185 -18.50 -11.09 -10.59
N LEU A 186 -17.40 -11.33 -9.88
CA LEU A 186 -16.69 -12.62 -9.96
C LEU A 186 -17.36 -13.73 -9.15
N LEU A 187 -17.86 -13.46 -7.95
CA LEU A 187 -18.53 -14.46 -7.09
C LEU A 187 -19.73 -15.15 -7.80
N PRO A 188 -20.70 -14.44 -8.43
CA PRO A 188 -21.80 -15.09 -9.15
C PRO A 188 -21.34 -15.92 -10.36
N ILE A 189 -20.28 -15.49 -11.04
CA ILE A 189 -19.69 -16.22 -12.17
C ILE A 189 -18.97 -17.48 -11.68
N LEU A 190 -18.29 -17.40 -10.53
CA LEU A 190 -17.60 -18.53 -9.87
C LEU A 190 -18.59 -19.58 -9.38
N GLN A 191 -19.70 -19.17 -8.76
CA GLN A 191 -20.81 -20.06 -8.39
C GLN A 191 -21.40 -20.77 -9.62
N SER A 192 -21.65 -20.01 -10.70
CA SER A 192 -22.15 -20.56 -11.97
C SER A 192 -21.17 -21.57 -12.60
N LEU A 193 -19.87 -21.26 -12.58
CA LEU A 193 -18.81 -22.13 -13.09
C LEU A 193 -18.67 -23.40 -12.25
N ASN A 194 -18.70 -23.29 -10.91
CA ASN A 194 -18.64 -24.44 -10.02
C ASN A 194 -19.80 -25.41 -10.30
N LYS A 195 -21.04 -24.92 -10.26
CA LYS A 195 -22.21 -25.78 -10.49
C LYS A 195 -22.13 -26.50 -11.84
N LYS A 196 -21.68 -25.85 -12.92
CA LYS A 196 -21.55 -26.51 -14.24
C LYS A 196 -20.39 -27.50 -14.36
N LEU A 197 -19.26 -27.27 -13.69
CA LEU A 197 -18.17 -28.26 -13.62
C LEU A 197 -18.53 -29.47 -12.72
N LEU A 198 -19.29 -29.23 -11.66
CA LEU A 198 -19.85 -30.26 -10.78
C LEU A 198 -20.89 -31.13 -11.51
N GLU A 199 -21.88 -30.51 -12.17
CA GLU A 199 -22.86 -31.19 -13.05
C GLU A 199 -22.15 -32.05 -14.11
N SER A 200 -21.12 -31.51 -14.78
CA SER A 200 -20.32 -32.25 -15.76
C SER A 200 -19.60 -33.45 -15.14
N SER A 201 -19.07 -33.31 -13.92
CA SER A 201 -18.35 -34.39 -13.24
C SER A 201 -19.30 -35.53 -12.83
N ILE A 202 -20.52 -35.21 -12.38
CA ILE A 202 -21.61 -36.18 -12.15
C ILE A 202 -21.97 -36.91 -13.45
N LYS A 203 -22.20 -36.16 -14.53
CA LYS A 203 -22.56 -36.67 -15.85
C LYS A 203 -21.53 -37.69 -16.36
N THR A 204 -20.23 -37.42 -16.21
CA THR A 204 -19.17 -38.39 -16.55
C THR A 204 -19.20 -39.61 -15.63
N PHE A 205 -19.33 -39.42 -14.31
CA PHE A 205 -19.37 -40.52 -13.32
C PHE A 205 -20.55 -41.48 -13.53
N LYS A 206 -21.73 -40.95 -13.86
CA LYS A 206 -22.95 -41.74 -14.11
C LYS A 206 -22.90 -42.50 -15.45
N ASN A 207 -22.26 -41.93 -16.47
CA ASN A 207 -22.28 -42.48 -17.84
C ASN A 207 -21.13 -43.46 -18.16
N THR A 208 -20.02 -43.45 -17.41
CA THR A 208 -18.88 -44.36 -17.67
C THR A 208 -18.95 -45.67 -16.88
N ASN A 209 -18.53 -46.76 -17.53
CA ASN A 209 -18.27 -48.06 -16.90
C ASN A 209 -16.78 -48.30 -16.62
N ASN A 210 -15.88 -47.37 -16.99
CA ASN A 210 -14.45 -47.53 -16.75
C ASN A 210 -14.05 -47.10 -15.32
N SER A 211 -13.35 -47.96 -14.59
CA SER A 211 -12.96 -47.73 -13.19
C SER A 211 -12.04 -46.52 -12.98
N LEU A 212 -11.10 -46.25 -13.90
CA LEU A 212 -10.18 -45.11 -13.79
C LEU A 212 -10.90 -43.78 -14.00
N ILE A 213 -11.77 -43.72 -15.02
CA ILE A 213 -12.60 -42.53 -15.27
C ILE A 213 -13.57 -42.33 -14.11
N LYS A 214 -14.16 -43.40 -13.57
CA LYS A 214 -15.11 -43.32 -12.45
C LYS A 214 -14.45 -42.81 -11.16
N ASP A 215 -13.25 -43.27 -10.82
CA ASP A 215 -12.47 -42.73 -9.69
C ASP A 215 -12.06 -41.26 -9.91
N ALA A 216 -11.57 -40.91 -11.10
CA ALA A 216 -11.22 -39.52 -11.43
C ALA A 216 -12.45 -38.58 -11.37
N SER A 217 -13.58 -38.98 -11.96
CA SER A 217 -14.83 -38.21 -11.88
C SER A 217 -15.36 -38.11 -10.45
N PHE A 218 -15.25 -39.15 -9.62
CA PHE A 218 -15.64 -39.09 -8.21
C PHE A 218 -14.79 -38.08 -7.41
N ARG A 219 -13.48 -38.06 -7.64
CA ARG A 219 -12.59 -37.06 -7.01
C ARG A 219 -12.80 -35.64 -7.56
N ASN A 220 -13.27 -35.50 -8.80
CA ASN A 220 -13.71 -34.20 -9.33
C ASN A 220 -15.05 -33.75 -8.70
N ILE A 221 -16.00 -34.66 -8.45
CA ILE A 221 -17.21 -34.34 -7.68
C ILE A 221 -16.80 -33.83 -6.30
N PHE A 222 -15.98 -34.57 -5.55
CA PHE A 222 -15.42 -34.12 -4.27
C PHE A 222 -14.80 -32.71 -4.35
N TYR A 223 -13.93 -32.48 -5.35
CA TYR A 223 -13.24 -31.20 -5.55
C TYR A 223 -14.21 -30.01 -5.71
N PHE A 224 -15.25 -30.16 -6.52
CA PHE A 224 -16.24 -29.11 -6.74
C PHE A 224 -17.31 -29.02 -5.63
N THR A 225 -17.63 -30.13 -4.94
CA THR A 225 -18.52 -30.14 -3.76
C THR A 225 -17.89 -29.45 -2.54
N VAL A 226 -16.58 -29.60 -2.33
CA VAL A 226 -15.85 -28.81 -1.31
C VAL A 226 -15.89 -27.32 -1.68
N ALA A 227 -15.66 -26.97 -2.94
CA ALA A 227 -15.76 -25.57 -3.39
C ALA A 227 -17.17 -25.01 -3.21
N ASP A 228 -18.22 -25.77 -3.53
CA ASP A 228 -19.63 -25.39 -3.35
C ASP A 228 -19.94 -25.10 -1.87
N SER A 229 -19.49 -26.00 -0.99
CA SER A 229 -19.65 -25.87 0.47
C SER A 229 -18.92 -24.65 1.05
N LEU A 230 -17.85 -24.17 0.39
CA LEU A 230 -17.16 -22.94 0.76
C LEU A 230 -17.84 -21.69 0.17
N LEU A 231 -18.45 -21.80 -1.02
CA LEU A 231 -19.19 -20.72 -1.71
C LEU A 231 -20.54 -20.38 -1.09
N PHE A 232 -21.15 -21.33 -0.37
CA PHE A 232 -22.49 -21.20 0.24
C PHE A 232 -22.49 -21.31 1.78
N LEU A 233 -21.32 -21.13 2.42
CA LEU A 233 -21.21 -21.13 3.89
C LEU A 233 -21.86 -19.86 4.49
N ALA A 234 -23.04 -20.01 5.10
CA ALA A 234 -23.80 -18.89 5.67
C ALA A 234 -23.19 -18.35 6.99
N PRO A 235 -23.32 -17.04 7.31
CA PRO A 235 -22.75 -16.44 8.52
C PRO A 235 -23.21 -17.08 9.84
N GLU A 236 -24.44 -17.60 9.88
CA GLU A 236 -25.00 -18.29 11.04
C GLU A 236 -24.27 -19.63 11.29
N MET A 237 -23.78 -20.27 10.23
CA MET A 237 -23.03 -21.52 10.30
C MET A 237 -21.64 -21.31 10.93
N GLU A 238 -21.02 -20.14 10.71
CA GLU A 238 -19.75 -19.78 11.37
C GLU A 238 -19.90 -19.72 12.92
N LYS A 239 -21.13 -19.52 13.43
CA LYS A 239 -21.43 -19.50 14.88
C LYS A 239 -21.89 -20.86 15.44
N SER A 240 -22.64 -21.66 14.67
CA SER A 240 -23.26 -22.90 15.19
C SER A 240 -22.35 -24.12 15.22
N ILE A 241 -21.33 -24.19 14.36
CA ILE A 241 -20.48 -25.38 14.12
C ILE A 241 -19.68 -25.88 15.36
N LYS A 242 -19.69 -25.15 16.49
CA LYS A 242 -19.20 -25.68 17.78
C LYS A 242 -20.01 -26.87 18.30
N ASN A 243 -21.30 -26.97 17.97
CA ASN A 243 -22.24 -27.91 18.57
C ASN A 243 -22.90 -28.81 17.50
N GLU A 244 -22.07 -29.58 16.80
CA GLU A 244 -22.43 -30.55 15.75
C GLU A 244 -22.93 -29.93 14.41
N TRP A 245 -22.64 -30.61 13.30
CA TRP A 245 -23.05 -30.19 11.96
C TRP A 245 -23.36 -31.36 11.03
N GLU A 246 -24.41 -31.19 10.24
CA GLU A 246 -24.80 -32.10 9.17
C GLU A 246 -24.74 -31.39 7.81
N TYR A 247 -23.91 -31.92 6.92
CA TYR A 247 -23.92 -31.52 5.53
C TYR A 247 -25.17 -32.10 4.88
N LYS A 248 -26.00 -31.23 4.30
CA LYS A 248 -27.01 -31.63 3.33
C LYS A 248 -26.49 -31.29 1.94
N PRO A 249 -26.20 -32.29 1.09
CA PRO A 249 -25.99 -32.05 -0.33
C PRO A 249 -27.23 -31.37 -0.94
N PRO A 250 -27.12 -30.68 -2.10
CA PRO A 250 -28.31 -30.34 -2.87
C PRO A 250 -29.05 -31.64 -3.26
N GLU A 251 -30.37 -31.60 -3.42
CA GLU A 251 -31.21 -32.82 -3.66
C GLU A 251 -30.71 -33.68 -4.84
N GLU A 252 -30.12 -33.03 -5.86
CA GLU A 252 -29.48 -33.67 -7.03
C GLU A 252 -28.31 -34.64 -6.68
N PHE A 253 -27.87 -34.67 -5.42
CA PHE A 253 -26.62 -35.30 -4.94
C PHE A 253 -26.76 -36.29 -3.77
N GLU A 254 -27.88 -36.32 -3.02
CA GLU A 254 -27.97 -37.11 -1.78
C GLU A 254 -27.63 -38.60 -2.04
N ASP A 255 -28.24 -39.20 -3.07
CA ASP A 255 -27.97 -40.56 -3.59
C ASP A 255 -26.49 -40.85 -3.95
N MET A 256 -25.66 -39.82 -4.13
CA MET A 256 -24.26 -39.95 -4.57
C MET A 256 -23.25 -39.76 -3.44
N THR A 257 -23.67 -39.30 -2.27
CA THR A 257 -22.74 -39.02 -1.18
C THR A 257 -22.54 -40.25 -0.29
N SER A 258 -21.36 -40.89 -0.41
CA SER A 258 -20.97 -41.93 0.54
C SER A 258 -20.64 -41.33 1.91
N GLU A 259 -20.76 -42.13 2.96
CA GLU A 259 -20.35 -41.73 4.32
C GLU A 259 -18.88 -41.29 4.36
N GLU A 260 -17.99 -41.93 3.58
CA GLU A 260 -16.60 -41.49 3.40
C GLU A 260 -16.51 -40.05 2.88
N LEU A 261 -17.29 -39.72 1.84
CA LEU A 261 -17.27 -38.42 1.18
C LEU A 261 -17.79 -37.32 2.13
N ASN A 262 -18.93 -37.56 2.77
CA ASN A 262 -19.52 -36.63 3.73
C ASN A 262 -18.62 -36.45 4.96
N SER A 263 -18.01 -37.53 5.46
CA SER A 263 -17.02 -37.46 6.55
C SER A 263 -15.80 -36.63 6.16
N MET A 264 -15.27 -36.77 4.95
CA MET A 264 -14.12 -35.99 4.47
C MET A 264 -14.45 -34.51 4.31
N ILE A 265 -15.61 -34.19 3.71
CA ILE A 265 -16.10 -32.81 3.56
C ILE A 265 -16.28 -32.15 4.95
N LYS A 266 -16.95 -32.83 5.90
CA LYS A 266 -17.05 -32.38 7.31
C LYS A 266 -15.68 -32.11 7.95
N LYS A 267 -14.71 -33.00 7.72
CA LYS A 267 -13.35 -32.92 8.29
C LYS A 267 -12.51 -31.76 7.74
N ILE A 268 -12.73 -31.37 6.47
CA ILE A 268 -12.08 -30.22 5.84
C ILE A 268 -12.73 -28.92 6.28
N LEU A 269 -14.06 -28.81 6.15
CA LEU A 269 -14.80 -27.60 6.53
C LEU A 269 -14.61 -27.27 8.02
N GLY A 270 -14.66 -28.27 8.90
CA GLY A 270 -14.38 -28.09 10.32
C GLY A 270 -12.96 -27.53 10.59
N ARG A 271 -11.94 -27.93 9.81
CA ARG A 271 -10.58 -27.37 9.97
C ARG A 271 -10.45 -25.96 9.39
N VAL A 272 -11.07 -25.69 8.24
CA VAL A 272 -11.13 -24.36 7.60
C VAL A 272 -11.85 -23.33 8.48
N ILE A 273 -12.88 -23.75 9.23
CA ILE A 273 -13.72 -22.86 10.05
C ILE A 273 -13.15 -22.70 11.48
N ILE A 274 -12.68 -23.77 12.12
CA ILE A 274 -12.21 -23.74 13.52
C ILE A 274 -10.74 -23.26 13.64
N GLN A 275 -10.05 -23.02 12.53
CA GLN A 275 -8.69 -22.42 12.49
C GLN A 275 -7.62 -23.20 13.30
N TYR A 276 -7.72 -24.53 13.33
CA TYR A 276 -6.78 -25.36 14.08
C TYR A 276 -5.33 -25.22 13.58
N ASN A 277 -4.39 -25.11 14.53
CA ASN A 277 -2.94 -25.11 14.27
C ASN A 277 -2.50 -26.29 13.40
N TYR A 278 -1.47 -26.05 12.58
CA TYR A 278 -0.96 -26.96 11.54
C TYR A 278 -0.91 -28.43 11.98
N ASN A 279 -1.87 -29.18 11.46
CA ASN A 279 -1.94 -30.63 11.55
C ASN A 279 -2.39 -31.11 10.16
N PRO A 280 -1.54 -31.78 9.37
CA PRO A 280 -1.91 -32.17 8.02
C PRO A 280 -3.11 -33.14 8.02
N ILE A 281 -3.87 -33.16 6.93
CA ILE A 281 -4.75 -34.29 6.64
C ILE A 281 -3.90 -35.29 5.86
N ASN A 282 -3.40 -36.33 6.54
CA ASN A 282 -2.67 -37.42 5.90
C ASN A 282 -3.64 -38.36 5.15
N ASP A 283 -4.32 -37.83 4.14
CA ASP A 283 -5.18 -38.59 3.22
C ASP A 283 -4.86 -38.21 1.76
N THR A 284 -3.94 -38.98 1.18
CA THR A 284 -3.45 -38.81 -0.20
C THR A 284 -4.46 -39.26 -1.27
N LYS A 285 -5.63 -39.81 -0.88
CA LYS A 285 -6.74 -40.13 -1.79
C LYS A 285 -7.45 -38.86 -2.26
N PHE A 286 -7.60 -37.88 -1.36
CA PHE A 286 -8.44 -36.70 -1.58
C PHE A 286 -7.72 -35.35 -1.39
N ILE A 287 -6.57 -35.29 -0.71
CA ILE A 287 -5.85 -34.04 -0.43
C ILE A 287 -4.43 -34.10 -1.01
N PRO A 288 -3.89 -33.00 -1.58
CA PRO A 288 -2.48 -32.93 -2.00
C PRO A 288 -1.52 -33.06 -0.81
N ASP A 289 -0.33 -33.62 -1.05
CA ASP A 289 0.69 -33.77 -0.01
C ASP A 289 1.09 -32.39 0.56
N ASN A 290 1.13 -32.28 1.90
CA ASN A 290 1.49 -31.06 2.63
C ASN A 290 0.53 -29.85 2.47
N PHE A 291 -0.74 -30.07 2.12
CA PHE A 291 -1.75 -29.02 1.96
C PHE A 291 -1.94 -28.17 3.24
N ASP A 292 -1.45 -26.92 3.23
CA ASP A 292 -1.51 -26.00 4.37
C ASP A 292 -2.90 -25.37 4.52
N LEU A 293 -3.74 -26.00 5.35
CA LEU A 293 -5.07 -25.50 5.69
C LEU A 293 -5.06 -24.15 6.42
N SER A 294 -3.93 -23.71 7.01
CA SER A 294 -3.87 -22.40 7.67
C SER A 294 -3.92 -21.22 6.68
N MET A 295 -3.64 -21.46 5.40
CA MET A 295 -3.85 -20.47 4.32
C MET A 295 -5.32 -20.06 4.15
N PHE A 296 -6.27 -20.88 4.62
CA PHE A 296 -7.71 -20.61 4.59
C PHE A 296 -8.19 -19.74 5.76
N LYS A 297 -7.30 -19.30 6.66
CA LYS A 297 -7.58 -18.19 7.59
C LYS A 297 -7.89 -16.96 6.74
N VAL A 298 -9.18 -16.62 6.64
CA VAL A 298 -9.66 -15.36 6.08
C VAL A 298 -8.93 -14.24 6.78
N ARG A 299 -8.36 -13.33 6.01
CA ARG A 299 -7.79 -12.08 6.51
C ARG A 299 -8.34 -10.91 5.65
N GLY A 300 -8.11 -9.68 6.11
CA GLY A 300 -8.26 -8.50 5.28
C GLY A 300 -9.60 -8.08 4.74
N HIS A 301 -9.60 -7.55 3.51
CA HIS A 301 -10.83 -7.06 2.89
C HIS A 301 -11.85 -8.18 2.70
N TYR A 302 -11.41 -9.44 2.77
CA TYR A 302 -12.29 -10.58 2.85
C TYR A 302 -12.97 -10.76 4.22
N THR A 303 -12.43 -10.29 5.35
CA THR A 303 -13.18 -10.29 6.63
C THR A 303 -14.43 -9.42 6.55
N LYS A 304 -14.32 -8.25 5.92
CA LYS A 304 -15.35 -7.18 5.83
C LYS A 304 -16.77 -7.71 5.55
N THR A 305 -16.97 -8.50 4.49
CA THR A 305 -18.32 -8.97 4.10
C THR A 305 -18.42 -10.49 3.95
N PRO A 306 -19.59 -11.10 4.25
CA PRO A 306 -19.81 -12.54 4.01
C PRO A 306 -19.54 -12.98 2.57
N LYS A 307 -19.89 -12.16 1.57
CA LYS A 307 -19.65 -12.43 0.14
C LYS A 307 -18.15 -12.59 -0.14
N LEU A 308 -17.33 -11.69 0.43
CA LEU A 308 -15.89 -11.73 0.28
C LEU A 308 -15.30 -12.93 1.07
N ARG A 309 -15.80 -13.27 2.27
CA ARG A 309 -15.39 -14.49 3.02
C ARG A 309 -15.59 -15.80 2.23
N VAL A 310 -16.74 -15.98 1.59
CA VAL A 310 -17.01 -17.21 0.80
C VAL A 310 -16.21 -17.24 -0.50
N TYR A 311 -16.06 -16.09 -1.17
CA TYR A 311 -15.22 -15.95 -2.36
C TYR A 311 -13.74 -16.29 -2.06
N PHE A 312 -13.22 -15.78 -0.94
CA PHE A 312 -11.86 -16.07 -0.47
C PHE A 312 -11.63 -17.58 -0.27
N ARG A 313 -12.46 -18.25 0.54
CA ARG A 313 -12.23 -19.67 0.83
C ARG A 313 -12.32 -20.52 -0.44
N ALA A 314 -13.23 -20.19 -1.36
CA ALA A 314 -13.40 -20.89 -2.62
C ALA A 314 -12.24 -20.70 -3.60
N MET A 315 -11.76 -19.46 -3.81
CA MET A 315 -10.63 -19.22 -4.72
C MET A 315 -9.29 -19.66 -4.10
N MET A 316 -9.12 -19.65 -2.77
CA MET A 316 -7.99 -20.32 -2.11
C MET A 316 -7.99 -21.83 -2.36
N TRP A 317 -9.15 -22.49 -2.34
CA TRP A 317 -9.26 -23.91 -2.72
C TRP A 317 -8.82 -24.16 -4.17
N TYR A 318 -9.33 -23.37 -5.12
CA TYR A 318 -8.96 -23.49 -6.54
C TYR A 318 -7.51 -23.09 -6.86
N GLY A 319 -6.91 -22.22 -6.05
CA GLY A 319 -5.53 -21.75 -6.19
C GLY A 319 -4.49 -22.64 -5.51
N LEU A 320 -4.83 -23.34 -4.42
CA LEU A 320 -3.92 -24.24 -3.69
C LEU A 320 -4.00 -25.70 -4.14
N TYR A 321 -5.18 -26.20 -4.49
CA TYR A 321 -5.35 -27.63 -4.80
C TYR A 321 -4.68 -27.97 -6.14
N SER A 322 -3.69 -28.87 -6.10
CA SER A 322 -2.89 -29.23 -7.27
C SER A 322 -3.08 -30.68 -7.74
N PHE A 323 -3.03 -30.83 -9.07
CA PHE A 323 -3.20 -32.10 -9.77
C PHE A 323 -1.85 -32.51 -10.37
N GLU A 324 -1.07 -33.31 -9.64
CA GLU A 324 0.24 -33.80 -10.09
C GLU A 324 0.13 -34.62 -11.40
N MET A 325 0.94 -34.25 -12.40
CA MET A 325 0.97 -34.92 -13.71
C MET A 325 1.63 -36.31 -13.67
N ASP A 326 2.36 -36.62 -12.59
CA ASP A 326 2.96 -37.94 -12.35
C ASP A 326 1.94 -38.97 -11.84
N ASN A 327 0.81 -38.53 -11.27
CA ASN A 327 -0.23 -39.41 -10.75
C ASN A 327 -1.31 -39.61 -11.83
N LYS A 328 -1.46 -40.85 -12.33
CA LYS A 328 -2.39 -41.18 -13.44
C LYS A 328 -3.84 -40.76 -13.17
N ILE A 329 -4.31 -40.81 -11.92
CA ILE A 329 -5.66 -40.37 -11.55
C ILE A 329 -5.73 -38.84 -11.48
N LYS A 330 -4.82 -38.15 -10.78
CA LYS A 330 -4.81 -36.67 -10.72
C LYS A 330 -4.65 -36.04 -12.11
N MET A 331 -3.88 -36.68 -12.99
CA MET A 331 -3.73 -36.30 -14.40
C MET A 331 -5.00 -36.53 -15.23
N LEU A 332 -5.71 -37.64 -15.02
CA LEU A 332 -7.00 -37.88 -15.67
C LEU A 332 -8.07 -36.89 -15.16
N GLN A 333 -8.05 -36.56 -13.87
CA GLN A 333 -8.91 -35.51 -13.28
C GLN A 333 -8.75 -34.16 -13.99
N SER A 334 -7.51 -33.69 -14.19
CA SER A 334 -7.24 -32.42 -14.87
C SER A 334 -7.58 -32.46 -16.37
N MET A 335 -7.35 -33.59 -17.06
CA MET A 335 -7.83 -33.79 -18.44
C MET A 335 -9.36 -33.71 -18.55
N LEU A 336 -10.10 -34.29 -17.59
CA LEU A 336 -11.56 -34.23 -17.54
C LEU A 336 -12.08 -32.82 -17.24
N ILE A 337 -11.46 -32.08 -16.31
CA ILE A 337 -11.80 -30.67 -16.02
C ILE A 337 -11.56 -29.79 -17.25
N ALA A 338 -10.40 -29.94 -17.91
CA ALA A 338 -10.10 -29.24 -19.14
C ALA A 338 -11.10 -29.62 -20.25
N SER A 339 -11.49 -30.90 -20.38
CA SER A 339 -12.51 -31.31 -21.34
C SER A 339 -13.86 -30.62 -21.08
N ALA A 340 -14.32 -30.60 -19.83
CA ALA A 340 -15.57 -29.93 -19.46
C ALA A 340 -15.55 -28.43 -19.80
N LEU A 341 -14.43 -27.74 -19.52
CA LEU A 341 -14.28 -26.31 -19.79
C LEU A 341 -14.50 -25.93 -21.27
N TYR A 342 -13.98 -26.72 -22.21
CA TYR A 342 -14.08 -26.40 -23.65
C TYR A 342 -15.26 -27.09 -24.38
N ASN A 343 -15.87 -28.14 -23.81
CA ASN A 343 -16.94 -28.90 -24.48
C ASN A 343 -18.35 -28.69 -23.90
N GLU A 344 -18.50 -28.49 -22.59
CA GLU A 344 -19.81 -28.20 -21.97
C GLU A 344 -20.18 -26.71 -22.14
N LYS A 345 -21.47 -26.39 -21.99
CA LYS A 345 -22.01 -25.07 -22.35
C LYS A 345 -22.90 -24.44 -21.27
N TYR A 346 -22.83 -23.12 -21.19
CA TYR A 346 -23.70 -22.26 -20.38
C TYR A 346 -24.30 -21.17 -21.28
N TYR A 347 -25.63 -21.15 -21.40
CA TYR A 347 -26.38 -20.30 -22.35
C TYR A 347 -25.78 -20.31 -23.77
N GLY A 348 -25.40 -21.50 -24.26
CA GLY A 348 -24.85 -21.72 -25.61
C GLY A 348 -23.33 -21.53 -25.76
N ASN A 349 -22.69 -20.79 -24.84
CA ASN A 349 -21.26 -20.49 -24.82
C ASN A 349 -20.46 -21.56 -24.04
N PRO A 350 -19.21 -21.88 -24.39
CA PRO A 350 -18.36 -22.79 -23.63
C PRO A 350 -18.14 -22.37 -22.16
N LEU A 351 -17.93 -23.33 -21.24
CA LEU A 351 -17.66 -23.01 -19.82
C LEU A 351 -16.36 -22.22 -19.58
N ILE A 352 -15.36 -22.35 -20.47
CA ILE A 352 -14.14 -21.53 -20.42
C ILE A 352 -14.45 -20.02 -20.51
N ASP A 353 -15.57 -19.61 -21.10
CA ASP A 353 -15.97 -18.19 -21.14
C ASP A 353 -16.46 -17.66 -19.77
N LEU A 354 -16.79 -18.54 -18.81
CA LEU A 354 -16.99 -18.15 -17.41
C LEU A 354 -15.66 -18.10 -16.66
N TRP A 355 -14.77 -19.08 -16.93
CA TRP A 355 -13.43 -19.12 -16.35
C TRP A 355 -12.60 -17.87 -16.76
N ASN A 356 -12.60 -17.51 -18.04
CA ASN A 356 -11.95 -16.31 -18.58
C ASN A 356 -12.50 -15.02 -17.94
N LYS A 357 -13.80 -14.94 -17.63
CA LYS A 357 -14.40 -13.78 -16.95
C LYS A 357 -13.94 -13.62 -15.49
N ILE A 358 -13.32 -14.64 -14.89
CA ILE A 358 -12.69 -14.58 -13.57
C ILE A 358 -11.17 -14.41 -13.71
N TYR A 359 -10.56 -15.15 -14.64
CA TYR A 359 -9.12 -15.19 -14.84
C TYR A 359 -8.57 -13.89 -15.44
N GLU A 360 -9.19 -13.33 -16.49
CA GLU A 360 -8.69 -12.12 -17.16
C GLU A 360 -8.73 -10.86 -16.26
N PRO A 361 -9.80 -10.57 -15.48
CA PRO A 361 -9.77 -9.45 -14.55
C PRO A 361 -8.73 -9.63 -13.44
N THR A 362 -8.63 -10.80 -12.82
CA THR A 362 -7.62 -11.04 -11.76
C THR A 362 -6.19 -11.05 -12.31
N ALA A 363 -5.98 -11.48 -13.55
CA ALA A 363 -4.68 -11.39 -14.24
C ALA A 363 -4.31 -9.95 -14.64
N PHE A 364 -5.29 -9.08 -14.90
CA PHE A 364 -5.07 -7.64 -15.14
C PHE A 364 -4.65 -6.88 -13.87
N TYR A 365 -5.21 -7.22 -12.70
CA TYR A 365 -4.74 -6.63 -11.44
C TYR A 365 -3.35 -7.16 -11.07
N VAL A 366 -3.19 -8.48 -10.98
CA VAL A 366 -2.07 -9.11 -10.26
C VAL A 366 -1.02 -9.76 -11.19
N GLY A 367 -1.46 -10.22 -12.36
CA GLY A 367 -0.67 -11.01 -13.29
C GLY A 367 -1.14 -12.46 -13.45
N ILE A 368 -0.56 -13.14 -14.42
CA ILE A 368 -0.89 -14.53 -14.74
C ILE A 368 -0.30 -15.52 -13.73
N SER A 369 -0.88 -16.72 -13.67
CA SER A 369 -0.28 -17.84 -12.95
C SER A 369 0.86 -18.49 -13.73
N ASP A 370 1.91 -18.92 -13.05
CA ASP A 370 3.00 -19.72 -13.62
C ASP A 370 2.79 -21.25 -13.49
N ASP A 371 1.74 -21.69 -12.78
CA ASP A 371 1.18 -23.05 -12.89
C ASP A 371 0.66 -23.35 -14.30
N VAL A 372 0.59 -24.63 -14.67
CA VAL A 372 -0.05 -25.07 -15.92
C VAL A 372 -1.58 -25.05 -15.74
N GLY A 373 -2.28 -24.32 -16.61
CA GLY A 373 -3.73 -24.09 -16.52
C GLY A 373 -4.52 -24.60 -17.73
N PRO A 374 -5.84 -24.28 -17.81
CA PRO A 374 -6.74 -24.76 -18.85
C PRO A 374 -6.26 -24.55 -20.29
N ASP A 375 -5.77 -23.35 -20.64
CA ASP A 375 -5.32 -23.08 -22.02
C ASP A 375 -4.03 -23.83 -22.39
N ASP A 376 -3.20 -24.16 -21.41
CA ASP A 376 -2.03 -25.01 -21.64
C ASP A 376 -2.45 -26.46 -21.88
N TYR A 377 -3.47 -26.94 -21.17
CA TYR A 377 -4.13 -28.21 -21.47
C TYR A 377 -4.79 -28.18 -22.86
N LYS A 378 -5.53 -27.13 -23.22
CA LYS A 378 -6.19 -26.97 -24.53
C LYS A 378 -5.23 -27.18 -25.70
N LYS A 379 -4.08 -26.48 -25.67
CA LYS A 379 -3.02 -26.57 -26.70
C LYS A 379 -2.52 -28.01 -26.90
N ILE A 380 -2.41 -28.79 -25.82
CA ILE A 380 -1.95 -30.18 -25.87
C ILE A 380 -3.08 -31.15 -26.21
N LEU A 381 -4.30 -30.92 -25.72
CA LEU A 381 -5.47 -31.75 -26.03
C LEU A 381 -5.80 -31.70 -27.52
N ASP A 382 -5.85 -30.51 -28.14
CA ASP A 382 -6.07 -30.35 -29.59
C ASP A 382 -4.96 -31.00 -30.44
N LYS A 383 -3.72 -31.01 -29.93
CA LYS A 383 -2.53 -31.54 -30.63
C LYS A 383 -2.40 -33.06 -30.54
N VAL A 384 -3.01 -33.69 -29.53
CA VAL A 384 -2.83 -35.12 -29.21
C VAL A 384 -4.12 -35.94 -29.42
N PHE A 385 -5.30 -35.35 -29.23
CA PHE A 385 -6.59 -36.05 -29.32
C PHE A 385 -7.49 -35.42 -30.40
N ILE A 386 -7.84 -36.21 -31.42
CA ILE A 386 -8.69 -35.78 -32.55
C ILE A 386 -10.06 -35.25 -32.07
N LYS A 387 -10.61 -35.88 -31.02
CA LYS A 387 -11.72 -35.38 -30.20
C LYS A 387 -11.50 -35.84 -28.77
N TYR A 388 -11.75 -34.97 -27.80
CA TYR A 388 -11.62 -35.25 -26.36
C TYR A 388 -12.92 -34.95 -25.58
N ASN A 389 -14.03 -34.75 -26.30
CA ASN A 389 -15.37 -34.56 -25.74
C ASN A 389 -16.01 -35.84 -25.18
N ASN A 390 -15.30 -36.98 -25.26
CA ASN A 390 -15.68 -38.24 -24.64
C ASN A 390 -14.54 -38.72 -23.73
N ALA A 391 -14.86 -39.14 -22.50
CA ALA A 391 -13.88 -39.41 -21.46
C ALA A 391 -12.95 -40.60 -21.79
N GLU A 392 -13.46 -41.62 -22.47
CA GLU A 392 -12.70 -42.80 -22.89
C GLU A 392 -11.59 -42.48 -23.91
N ALA A 393 -11.59 -41.29 -24.52
CA ALA A 393 -10.47 -40.84 -25.36
C ALA A 393 -9.13 -40.77 -24.59
N PHE A 394 -9.18 -40.55 -23.28
CA PHE A 394 -8.00 -40.47 -22.40
C PHE A 394 -7.47 -41.85 -21.96
N LEU A 395 -8.11 -42.96 -22.36
CA LEU A 395 -7.64 -44.31 -22.05
C LEU A 395 -6.58 -44.83 -23.04
N ASP A 396 -6.34 -44.13 -24.16
CA ASP A 396 -5.23 -44.41 -25.05
C ASP A 396 -3.90 -44.04 -24.37
N GLU A 397 -3.16 -45.04 -23.91
CA GLU A 397 -1.94 -44.81 -23.12
C GLU A 397 -0.82 -44.12 -23.92
N ILE A 398 -0.77 -44.28 -25.24
CA ILE A 398 0.22 -43.61 -26.09
C ILE A 398 -0.07 -42.12 -26.14
N LYS A 399 -1.34 -41.74 -26.38
CA LYS A 399 -1.79 -40.35 -26.34
C LYS A 399 -1.69 -39.75 -24.94
N PHE A 400 -2.10 -40.48 -23.90
CA PHE A 400 -2.02 -40.03 -22.50
C PHE A 400 -0.58 -39.72 -22.08
N ASN A 401 0.35 -40.68 -22.28
CA ASN A 401 1.76 -40.48 -21.94
C ASN A 401 2.40 -39.35 -22.75
N ARG A 402 2.04 -39.21 -24.03
CA ARG A 402 2.48 -38.06 -24.86
C ARG A 402 2.00 -36.73 -24.29
N ALA A 403 0.72 -36.62 -23.93
CA ALA A 403 0.15 -35.40 -23.35
C ALA A 403 0.83 -35.02 -22.02
N VAL A 404 1.10 -36.00 -21.14
CA VAL A 404 1.88 -35.81 -19.90
C VAL A 404 3.26 -35.23 -20.19
N GLN A 405 4.00 -35.79 -21.16
CA GLN A 405 5.34 -35.31 -21.49
C GLN A 405 5.33 -33.90 -22.09
N GLU A 406 4.40 -33.59 -22.99
CA GLU A 406 4.28 -32.25 -23.56
C GLU A 406 3.85 -31.19 -22.50
N LEU A 407 2.97 -31.54 -21.56
CA LEU A 407 2.57 -30.65 -20.46
C LEU A 407 3.69 -30.43 -19.43
N LYS A 408 4.49 -31.47 -19.12
CA LYS A 408 5.71 -31.34 -18.30
C LYS A 408 6.73 -30.39 -18.94
N GLN A 409 6.84 -30.36 -20.27
CA GLN A 409 7.72 -29.40 -20.97
C GLN A 409 7.20 -27.96 -20.90
N ILE A 410 5.87 -27.75 -20.82
CA ILE A 410 5.29 -26.43 -20.55
C ILE A 410 5.58 -26.04 -19.09
N TRP A 411 5.27 -26.89 -18.12
CA TRP A 411 5.50 -26.62 -16.69
C TRP A 411 6.95 -26.21 -16.40
N ASN A 412 7.93 -26.97 -16.91
CA ASN A 412 9.36 -26.67 -16.71
C ASN A 412 9.82 -25.32 -17.28
N LYS A 413 9.11 -24.77 -18.28
CA LYS A 413 9.40 -23.45 -18.87
C LYS A 413 8.57 -22.32 -18.25
N LYS A 414 7.43 -22.64 -17.65
CA LYS A 414 6.46 -21.68 -17.12
C LYS A 414 6.72 -21.39 -15.64
N SER A 415 6.80 -22.43 -14.80
CA SER A 415 7.00 -22.30 -13.34
C SER A 415 8.39 -21.76 -13.02
N ARG A 416 8.39 -20.57 -12.41
CA ARG A 416 9.56 -19.82 -11.90
C ARG A 416 9.61 -19.89 -10.37
N ILE A 417 8.45 -19.73 -9.73
CA ILE A 417 8.27 -19.89 -8.29
C ILE A 417 7.99 -21.39 -8.05
N ARG A 418 8.65 -21.97 -7.05
CA ARG A 418 8.60 -23.41 -6.74
C ARG A 418 8.67 -23.62 -5.25
N GLN A 419 7.67 -24.30 -4.71
CA GLN A 419 7.69 -24.75 -3.32
C GLN A 419 8.76 -25.83 -3.16
N PHE A 420 9.52 -25.79 -2.06
CA PHE A 420 10.48 -26.83 -1.68
C PHE A 420 10.04 -27.47 -0.38
N VAL A 421 9.94 -28.81 -0.36
CA VAL A 421 9.55 -29.58 0.83
C VAL A 421 10.65 -30.60 1.12
N GLN A 422 11.27 -30.49 2.30
CA GLN A 422 12.39 -31.35 2.75
C GLN A 422 13.59 -31.39 1.77
N GLY A 423 13.72 -30.40 0.89
CA GLY A 423 14.76 -30.30 -0.15
C GLY A 423 14.29 -30.73 -1.55
N GLU A 424 13.15 -31.41 -1.70
CA GLU A 424 12.57 -31.72 -3.00
C GLU A 424 11.82 -30.51 -3.58
N SER A 425 11.99 -30.26 -4.88
CA SER A 425 11.19 -29.30 -5.64
C SER A 425 9.76 -29.83 -5.85
N GLN A 426 8.79 -28.92 -5.80
CA GLN A 426 7.44 -29.12 -6.32
C GLN A 426 7.46 -29.81 -7.70
N LYS A 427 6.55 -30.77 -7.89
CA LYS A 427 6.42 -31.59 -9.10
C LYS A 427 5.55 -30.90 -10.17
N PRO A 428 5.62 -31.32 -11.45
CA PRO A 428 4.73 -30.83 -12.49
C PRO A 428 3.26 -31.05 -12.14
N GLN A 429 2.48 -29.97 -12.12
CA GLN A 429 1.09 -29.96 -11.65
C GLN A 429 0.20 -29.06 -12.50
N PHE A 430 -1.10 -29.37 -12.52
CA PHE A 430 -2.16 -28.47 -12.99
C PHE A 430 -2.87 -27.82 -11.79
N ARG A 431 -3.34 -26.58 -11.96
CA ARG A 431 -4.29 -25.92 -11.04
C ARG A 431 -5.38 -25.22 -11.83
N LEU A 432 -6.62 -25.24 -11.33
CA LEU A 432 -7.76 -24.62 -12.02
C LEU A 432 -7.71 -23.08 -11.96
N MET A 433 -7.32 -22.50 -10.82
CA MET A 433 -7.12 -21.05 -10.66
C MET A 433 -5.78 -20.78 -9.96
N GLY A 434 -4.68 -21.34 -10.50
CA GLY A 434 -3.35 -21.26 -9.89
C GLY A 434 -2.96 -19.86 -9.41
N GLN A 435 -2.20 -19.81 -8.32
CA GLN A 435 -1.77 -18.56 -7.69
C GLN A 435 -0.95 -17.71 -8.66
N ARG A 436 -0.96 -16.38 -8.45
CA ARG A 436 -0.37 -15.43 -9.40
C ARG A 436 1.14 -15.31 -9.16
N TYR A 437 1.90 -15.27 -10.24
CA TYR A 437 3.35 -15.07 -10.15
C TYR A 437 3.62 -13.59 -9.82
N LEU A 438 4.33 -13.35 -8.72
CA LEU A 438 4.74 -12.02 -8.28
C LEU A 438 6.27 -11.87 -8.43
N PRO A 439 6.79 -10.79 -9.05
CA PRO A 439 8.23 -10.61 -9.26
C PRO A 439 9.04 -10.52 -7.96
N ASP A 440 8.48 -9.90 -6.92
CA ASP A 440 9.10 -9.79 -5.61
C ASP A 440 9.07 -11.12 -4.83
N ALA A 441 8.08 -11.99 -5.08
CA ALA A 441 8.11 -13.37 -4.62
C ALA A 441 9.23 -14.19 -5.32
N GLU A 442 9.52 -13.96 -6.60
CA GLU A 442 10.69 -14.57 -7.26
C GLU A 442 12.01 -14.07 -6.64
N ILE A 443 12.13 -12.75 -6.40
CA ILE A 443 13.30 -12.12 -5.76
C ILE A 443 13.55 -12.72 -4.37
N THR A 444 12.53 -12.72 -3.51
CA THR A 444 12.64 -13.19 -2.12
C THR A 444 12.84 -14.71 -2.01
N GLN A 445 12.25 -15.50 -2.91
CA GLN A 445 12.53 -16.94 -3.01
C GLN A 445 13.99 -17.20 -3.46
N ARG A 446 14.51 -16.43 -4.42
CA ARG A 446 15.89 -16.62 -4.93
C ARG A 446 16.95 -16.10 -3.95
N LEU A 447 16.60 -15.14 -3.10
CA LEU A 447 17.46 -14.59 -2.05
C LEU A 447 17.21 -15.23 -0.68
N THR A 448 16.53 -16.38 -0.61
CA THR A 448 16.49 -17.25 0.58
C THR A 448 17.15 -18.60 0.31
N LYS A 449 17.80 -19.15 1.32
CA LYS A 449 18.51 -20.45 1.26
C LYS A 449 18.58 -21.07 2.65
N TRP A 450 17.71 -22.03 2.93
CA TRP A 450 17.76 -22.78 4.19
C TRP A 450 19.05 -23.62 4.28
N PRO A 451 19.71 -23.74 5.46
CA PRO A 451 19.44 -23.06 6.73
C PRO A 451 20.13 -21.69 6.89
N ILE A 452 20.83 -21.20 5.86
CA ILE A 452 21.78 -20.07 5.90
C ILE A 452 21.06 -18.72 6.00
N ARG A 453 20.09 -18.47 5.11
CA ARG A 453 19.24 -17.27 5.09
C ARG A 453 17.78 -17.70 5.00
N ASN A 454 17.16 -17.86 6.17
CA ASN A 454 15.84 -18.49 6.33
C ASN A 454 14.65 -17.56 6.07
N PHE A 455 14.89 -16.26 5.99
CA PHE A 455 13.93 -15.22 5.67
C PHE A 455 14.58 -14.20 4.74
N PRO A 456 13.82 -13.59 3.81
CA PRO A 456 14.30 -12.45 3.04
C PRO A 456 14.30 -11.19 3.91
N ASN A 457 14.70 -10.06 3.34
CA ASN A 457 14.50 -8.73 3.90
C ASN A 457 13.76 -7.86 2.89
N GLY A 458 12.91 -6.93 3.31
CA GLY A 458 12.15 -6.06 2.38
C GLY A 458 13.04 -5.30 1.40
N LEU A 459 14.26 -4.92 1.81
CA LEU A 459 15.24 -4.25 0.95
C LEU A 459 15.75 -5.11 -0.22
N ASP A 460 15.58 -6.44 -0.19
CA ASP A 460 15.98 -7.32 -1.29
C ASP A 460 15.32 -6.89 -2.62
N ILE A 461 14.11 -6.32 -2.56
CA ILE A 461 13.29 -5.95 -3.71
C ILE A 461 13.75 -4.62 -4.35
N PRO A 462 13.84 -3.48 -3.64
CA PRO A 462 14.45 -2.28 -4.20
C PRO A 462 15.91 -2.52 -4.61
N ALA A 463 16.67 -3.36 -3.89
CA ALA A 463 18.01 -3.75 -4.31
C ALA A 463 18.00 -4.52 -5.64
N ALA A 464 17.14 -5.52 -5.79
CA ALA A 464 16.96 -6.26 -7.05
C ALA A 464 16.42 -5.41 -8.21
N PHE A 465 15.73 -4.32 -7.93
CA PHE A 465 15.33 -3.31 -8.92
C PHE A 465 16.42 -2.24 -9.18
N GLY A 466 17.59 -2.32 -8.55
CA GLY A 466 18.76 -1.48 -8.82
C GLY A 466 19.01 -0.33 -7.84
N SER A 467 18.41 -0.36 -6.64
CA SER A 467 18.70 0.61 -5.58
C SER A 467 20.05 0.31 -4.91
N GLU A 468 21.08 1.06 -5.28
CA GLU A 468 22.42 0.97 -4.67
C GLU A 468 22.42 1.25 -3.16
N LEU A 469 21.45 2.04 -2.64
CA LEU A 469 21.31 2.25 -1.20
C LEU A 469 20.73 1.01 -0.50
N ALA A 470 19.70 0.37 -1.07
CA ALA A 470 19.19 -0.88 -0.50
C ALA A 470 20.27 -1.97 -0.53
N LYS A 471 21.00 -2.07 -1.65
CA LYS A 471 22.13 -2.99 -1.83
C LYS A 471 23.26 -2.75 -0.82
N SER A 472 23.66 -1.51 -0.55
CA SER A 472 24.69 -1.21 0.47
C SER A 472 24.20 -1.46 1.92
N ILE A 473 22.93 -1.20 2.25
CA ILE A 473 22.38 -1.60 3.56
C ILE A 473 22.44 -3.13 3.74
N LEU A 474 22.09 -3.91 2.72
CA LEU A 474 22.16 -5.38 2.76
C LEU A 474 23.61 -5.91 2.85
N LEU A 475 24.54 -5.34 2.08
CA LEU A 475 25.92 -5.84 1.99
C LEU A 475 26.88 -5.30 3.07
N ASP A 476 26.73 -4.04 3.49
CA ASP A 476 27.66 -3.37 4.41
C ASP A 476 27.13 -3.28 5.84
N TYR A 477 25.82 -3.03 6.01
CA TYR A 477 25.19 -2.92 7.34
C TYR A 477 24.80 -4.31 7.87
N TYR A 478 23.89 -5.01 7.17
CA TYR A 478 23.44 -6.37 7.53
C TYR A 478 24.45 -7.47 7.19
N LYS A 479 25.40 -7.19 6.29
CA LYS A 479 26.55 -8.08 5.94
C LYS A 479 26.13 -9.43 5.35
N GLU A 480 25.05 -9.44 4.57
CA GLU A 480 24.48 -10.66 3.99
C GLU A 480 25.51 -11.45 3.17
N GLY A 481 26.36 -10.76 2.40
CA GLY A 481 27.46 -11.39 1.63
C GLY A 481 28.57 -12.05 2.48
N LYS A 482 28.59 -11.83 3.81
CA LYS A 482 29.47 -12.56 4.75
C LYS A 482 28.77 -13.79 5.34
N ASN A 483 27.46 -13.73 5.51
CA ASN A 483 26.64 -14.84 6.00
C ASN A 483 26.41 -15.89 4.90
N TRP A 484 26.25 -15.42 3.66
CA TRP A 484 26.04 -16.25 2.47
C TRP A 484 26.83 -15.70 1.27
N PHE A 485 27.93 -16.37 0.90
CA PHE A 485 28.86 -15.89 -0.12
C PHE A 485 28.23 -15.77 -1.52
N GLU A 486 27.26 -16.61 -1.88
CA GLU A 486 26.58 -16.51 -3.19
C GLU A 486 25.51 -15.40 -3.25
N TYR A 487 25.08 -14.83 -2.11
CA TYR A 487 24.03 -13.81 -2.05
C TYR A 487 24.29 -12.62 -3.00
N PRO A 488 25.48 -11.98 -3.03
CA PRO A 488 25.73 -10.83 -3.90
C PRO A 488 25.70 -11.21 -5.39
N VAL A 489 26.10 -12.43 -5.73
CA VAL A 489 26.11 -12.95 -7.10
C VAL A 489 24.68 -13.17 -7.61
N ILE A 490 23.80 -13.68 -6.74
CA ILE A 490 22.38 -13.88 -7.05
C ILE A 490 21.66 -12.53 -7.14
N LEU A 491 21.95 -11.59 -6.23
CA LEU A 491 21.43 -10.23 -6.26
C LEU A 491 21.84 -9.48 -7.54
N ASP A 492 23.12 -9.54 -7.94
CA ASP A 492 23.57 -8.95 -9.21
C ASP A 492 22.97 -9.64 -10.44
N SER A 493 22.60 -10.92 -10.36
CA SER A 493 21.83 -11.58 -11.42
C SER A 493 20.38 -11.10 -11.48
N LEU A 494 19.75 -10.81 -10.34
CA LEU A 494 18.40 -10.24 -10.27
C LEU A 494 18.39 -8.80 -10.80
N ILE A 495 19.36 -7.97 -10.39
CA ILE A 495 19.54 -6.59 -10.91
C ILE A 495 19.62 -6.60 -12.43
N LYS A 496 20.45 -7.46 -13.02
CA LYS A 496 20.56 -7.59 -14.48
C LYS A 496 19.22 -8.00 -15.12
N GLN A 497 18.53 -8.98 -14.56
CA GLN A 497 17.21 -9.43 -15.03
C GLN A 497 16.16 -8.31 -15.01
N PHE A 498 15.98 -7.62 -13.88
CA PHE A 498 14.96 -6.58 -13.75
C PHE A 498 15.34 -5.27 -14.47
N SER A 499 16.63 -4.97 -14.63
CA SER A 499 17.11 -3.86 -15.48
C SER A 499 16.79 -4.02 -16.96
N SER A 500 16.58 -5.26 -17.44
CA SER A 500 16.22 -5.52 -18.85
C SER A 500 14.73 -5.38 -19.17
N LEU A 501 13.88 -5.09 -18.18
CA LEU A 501 12.44 -4.94 -18.39
C LEU A 501 12.12 -3.61 -19.08
N THR A 502 11.50 -3.71 -20.26
CA THR A 502 10.98 -2.58 -21.02
C THR A 502 9.76 -1.94 -20.34
N GLU A 503 9.45 -0.70 -20.68
CA GLU A 503 8.26 0.02 -20.20
C GLU A 503 6.96 -0.78 -20.45
N SER A 504 6.83 -1.46 -21.60
CA SER A 504 5.66 -2.29 -21.89
C SER A 504 5.54 -3.53 -20.99
N GLN A 505 6.63 -4.01 -20.40
CA GLN A 505 6.62 -5.11 -19.43
C GLN A 505 6.33 -4.61 -18.02
N TRP A 506 6.76 -3.39 -17.67
CA TRP A 506 6.32 -2.72 -16.45
C TRP A 506 4.84 -2.34 -16.47
N LYS A 507 4.26 -2.06 -17.64
CA LYS A 507 2.83 -1.73 -17.81
C LYS A 507 1.92 -2.93 -18.14
N GLN A 508 2.37 -4.16 -17.91
CA GLN A 508 1.64 -5.37 -18.32
C GLN A 508 0.42 -5.72 -17.45
N ASN A 509 0.39 -5.26 -16.20
CA ASN A 509 -0.69 -5.39 -15.23
C ASN A 509 -0.53 -4.30 -14.15
N LEU A 510 -1.51 -4.13 -13.27
CA LEU A 510 -1.46 -3.07 -12.25
C LEU A 510 -0.32 -3.29 -11.23
N TYR A 511 -0.10 -4.53 -10.78
CA TYR A 511 0.94 -4.89 -9.81
C TYR A 511 2.35 -4.47 -10.27
N TYR A 512 2.74 -4.81 -11.51
CA TYR A 512 4.02 -4.41 -12.08
C TYR A 512 4.13 -2.89 -12.25
N TYR A 513 3.05 -2.21 -12.63
CA TYR A 513 3.06 -0.78 -12.87
C TYR A 513 3.14 0.01 -11.55
N TRP A 514 2.49 -0.47 -10.49
CA TRP A 514 2.65 0.07 -9.13
C TRP A 514 4.09 -0.13 -8.63
N LEU A 515 4.68 -1.33 -8.76
CA LEU A 515 6.11 -1.54 -8.46
C LEU A 515 7.04 -0.60 -9.28
N TRP A 516 6.69 -0.29 -10.53
CA TRP A 516 7.43 0.67 -11.35
C TRP A 516 7.24 2.13 -10.89
N CYS A 517 6.10 2.46 -10.29
CA CYS A 517 5.91 3.73 -9.56
C CYS A 517 6.80 3.76 -8.32
N LEU A 518 6.76 2.73 -7.46
CA LEU A 518 7.60 2.64 -6.26
C LEU A 518 9.09 2.71 -6.59
N LYS A 519 9.52 2.15 -7.73
CA LYS A 519 10.90 2.30 -8.24
C LYS A 519 11.30 3.77 -8.36
N ALA A 520 10.43 4.66 -8.88
CA ALA A 520 10.75 6.08 -9.06
C ALA A 520 11.02 6.85 -7.74
N LEU A 521 10.67 6.30 -6.58
CA LEU A 521 10.94 6.93 -5.29
C LEU A 521 12.45 6.90 -4.95
N TYR A 522 13.16 5.83 -5.32
CA TYR A 522 14.60 5.66 -5.05
C TYR A 522 15.48 5.64 -6.31
N ASP A 523 14.89 5.57 -7.50
CA ASP A 523 15.52 5.60 -8.82
C ASP A 523 15.63 7.04 -9.38
N TYR A 524 16.12 7.97 -8.55
CA TYR A 524 16.32 9.37 -8.93
C TYR A 524 17.75 9.82 -8.63
N ASN A 525 18.32 10.65 -9.51
CA ASN A 525 19.64 11.24 -9.32
C ASN A 525 19.53 12.54 -8.55
N HIS A 526 20.45 12.80 -7.60
CA HIS A 526 20.55 14.12 -6.98
C HIS A 526 20.97 15.16 -8.03
N SER A 527 20.32 16.32 -8.02
CA SER A 527 20.75 17.49 -8.79
C SER A 527 20.88 18.73 -7.88
N PRO A 528 21.72 19.73 -8.22
CA PRO A 528 21.85 20.96 -7.46
C PRO A 528 20.59 21.84 -7.41
N GLU A 529 19.62 21.60 -8.30
CA GLU A 529 18.36 22.33 -8.44
C GLU A 529 17.30 21.81 -7.46
N MET A 530 17.25 20.50 -7.22
CA MET A 530 16.31 19.84 -6.28
C MET A 530 16.36 20.46 -4.87
N PRO A 531 15.27 20.44 -4.08
CA PRO A 531 15.27 20.94 -2.69
C PRO A 531 16.36 20.32 -1.80
N PHE A 532 16.86 21.07 -0.82
CA PHE A 532 17.99 20.63 0.04
C PHE A 532 17.78 19.23 0.64
N PHE A 533 16.56 18.94 1.11
CA PHE A 533 16.25 17.65 1.72
C PHE A 533 16.45 16.47 0.75
N MET A 534 16.22 16.63 -0.56
CA MET A 534 16.38 15.56 -1.56
C MET A 534 17.83 15.27 -1.97
N ARG A 535 18.81 16.08 -1.52
CA ARG A 535 20.23 16.03 -1.95
C ARG A 535 21.10 15.05 -1.17
N ASN A 536 20.52 14.22 -0.31
CA ASN A 536 21.24 13.35 0.61
C ASN A 536 20.61 11.94 0.72
N ASP A 537 21.39 10.99 1.25
CA ASP A 537 20.93 9.60 1.39
C ASP A 537 19.88 9.39 2.50
N ALA A 538 19.73 10.33 3.44
CA ALA A 538 18.66 10.25 4.44
C ALA A 538 17.28 10.38 3.77
N TYR A 539 17.13 11.25 2.76
CA TYR A 539 15.89 11.30 1.98
C TYR A 539 15.72 10.06 1.09
N LYS A 540 16.79 9.47 0.53
CA LYS A 540 16.66 8.14 -0.11
C LYS A 540 16.19 7.07 0.88
N LYS A 541 16.60 7.11 2.15
CA LYS A 541 16.04 6.23 3.21
C LYS A 541 14.55 6.51 3.45
N LYS A 542 14.12 7.78 3.49
CA LYS A 542 12.69 8.13 3.53
C LYS A 542 11.96 7.50 2.35
N CYS A 543 12.46 7.67 1.12
CA CYS A 543 11.86 7.10 -0.08
C CYS A 543 11.87 5.57 -0.12
N LEU A 544 12.89 4.90 0.45
CA LEU A 544 12.87 3.45 0.67
C LEU A 544 11.80 3.07 1.71
N SER A 545 11.64 3.83 2.79
CA SER A 545 10.58 3.60 3.79
C SER A 545 9.19 3.81 3.20
N THR A 546 8.98 4.84 2.38
CA THR A 546 7.73 5.08 1.64
C THR A 546 7.46 3.95 0.65
N ALA A 547 8.48 3.52 -0.11
CA ALA A 547 8.37 2.43 -1.06
C ALA A 547 8.11 1.07 -0.38
N LEU A 548 8.65 0.85 0.82
CA LEU A 548 8.40 -0.36 1.61
C LEU A 548 7.05 -0.32 2.33
N GLY A 549 6.59 0.85 2.77
CA GLY A 549 5.23 1.06 3.27
C GLY A 549 4.18 0.77 2.20
N SER A 550 4.33 1.34 1.00
CA SER A 550 3.41 1.08 -0.11
C SER A 550 3.65 -0.25 -0.84
N TRP A 551 4.80 -0.90 -0.66
CA TRP A 551 4.93 -2.31 -1.01
C TRP A 551 4.30 -3.22 0.05
N ALA A 552 4.27 -2.81 1.33
CA ALA A 552 3.42 -3.46 2.31
C ALA A 552 1.95 -3.29 1.91
N GLU A 553 1.46 -2.09 1.55
CA GLU A 553 0.13 -1.90 0.91
C GLU A 553 -0.06 -2.80 -0.32
N LEU A 554 0.90 -2.92 -1.24
CA LEU A 554 0.70 -3.73 -2.46
C LEU A 554 0.72 -5.26 -2.20
N ARG A 555 1.52 -5.73 -1.25
CA ARG A 555 1.46 -7.11 -0.72
C ARG A 555 0.32 -7.31 0.26
N HIS A 556 -0.29 -6.21 0.64
CA HIS A 556 -1.50 -6.08 1.39
C HIS A 556 -2.62 -5.53 0.48
N ASP A 557 -2.91 -6.10 -0.71
CA ASP A 557 -4.10 -5.73 -1.52
C ASP A 557 -5.00 -6.88 -2.08
N VAL A 558 -4.50 -8.11 -2.39
CA VAL A 558 -5.28 -9.31 -2.89
C VAL A 558 -5.44 -10.75 -2.15
N ILE A 559 -4.70 -11.25 -1.10
CA ILE A 559 -4.09 -12.60 -0.62
C ILE A 559 -4.81 -13.91 -0.86
N LEU A 560 -6.03 -13.82 -1.32
CA LEU A 560 -6.46 -14.67 -2.42
C LEU A 560 -5.40 -14.67 -3.55
N TYR A 561 -4.76 -13.50 -3.77
CA TYR A 561 -3.63 -13.26 -4.67
C TYR A 561 -2.54 -12.23 -4.15
N GLY A 562 -2.77 -11.48 -3.04
CA GLY A 562 -1.88 -10.69 -2.09
C GLY A 562 -2.36 -9.44 -1.18
N GLU A 563 -3.08 -9.37 0.03
CA GLU A 563 -4.53 -8.90 0.44
C GLU A 563 -4.68 -7.54 1.19
N GLN A 564 -5.85 -6.83 1.15
CA GLN A 564 -6.52 -5.89 2.13
C GLN A 564 -6.50 -4.33 1.93
N SER A 565 -7.58 -3.60 2.29
CA SER A 565 -7.56 -2.31 3.08
C SER A 565 -7.68 -0.90 2.38
N VAL A 566 -8.13 0.23 3.01
CA VAL A 566 -9.15 0.52 4.09
C VAL A 566 -9.52 2.04 4.29
N ALA A 567 -10.83 2.39 4.39
CA ALA A 567 -11.57 3.68 4.21
C ALA A 567 -11.21 5.02 4.94
N GLU A 568 -12.07 5.68 5.74
CA GLU A 568 -13.09 6.75 5.45
C GLU A 568 -12.98 7.85 6.58
N ALA A 569 -13.90 8.84 6.64
CA ALA A 569 -13.98 9.91 7.65
C ALA A 569 -15.32 10.71 7.61
N GLY A 570 -15.35 11.98 8.06
CA GLY A 570 -16.53 12.84 8.18
C GLY A 570 -16.20 14.34 8.35
N ASP A 571 -17.07 15.19 7.79
CA ASP A 571 -16.86 16.61 7.41
C ASP A 571 -17.28 17.64 8.50
N ASP A 572 -16.86 18.91 8.38
CA ASP A 572 -17.27 20.02 9.28
C ASP A 572 -17.24 21.42 8.61
N GLU A 573 -18.13 22.35 9.04
CA GLU A 573 -18.37 23.64 8.37
C GLU A 573 -17.47 24.80 8.87
N GLY A 574 -17.25 25.83 8.03
CA GLY A 574 -16.14 26.79 8.20
C GLY A 574 -16.48 28.26 8.52
N GLU A 575 -15.54 28.93 9.19
CA GLU A 575 -15.48 30.40 9.38
C GLU A 575 -14.39 31.08 8.52
N TRP A 576 -14.34 32.42 8.57
CA TRP A 576 -13.40 33.24 7.79
C TRP A 576 -11.96 33.22 8.36
N LYS A 577 -11.03 32.58 7.63
CA LYS A 577 -9.59 32.49 7.97
C LYS A 577 -8.70 33.48 7.17
N PRO A 578 -7.46 33.79 7.64
CA PRO A 578 -6.43 34.49 6.85
C PRO A 578 -5.99 33.71 5.59
N GLU A 579 -5.04 34.24 4.79
CA GLU A 579 -4.47 33.42 3.71
C GLU A 579 -3.66 32.27 4.33
N PRO A 580 -3.91 31.01 3.92
CA PRO A 580 -3.37 29.86 4.64
C PRO A 580 -1.84 29.77 4.55
N PRO A 581 -1.21 29.06 5.50
CA PRO A 581 0.24 28.95 5.55
C PRO A 581 0.78 28.29 4.27
N LYS A 582 1.81 28.89 3.68
CA LYS A 582 2.40 28.42 2.43
C LYS A 582 3.00 27.02 2.60
N GLY A 583 2.28 26.02 2.08
CA GLY A 583 2.76 24.64 1.98
C GLY A 583 3.69 24.42 0.78
N TYR A 584 4.02 23.15 0.56
CA TYR A 584 5.01 22.67 -0.41
C TYR A 584 4.66 21.23 -0.85
N VAL A 585 4.96 20.85 -2.09
CA VAL A 585 4.77 19.47 -2.59
C VAL A 585 6.10 18.71 -2.56
N GLU A 586 6.11 17.41 -2.28
CA GLU A 586 7.30 16.57 -2.44
C GLU A 586 7.59 16.35 -3.94
N PRO A 587 8.62 16.96 -4.55
CA PRO A 587 8.60 17.20 -6.00
C PRO A 587 9.18 16.04 -6.82
N ASN A 588 8.70 14.81 -6.58
CA ASN A 588 9.12 13.63 -7.34
C ASN A 588 8.35 13.51 -8.68
N LEU A 589 8.75 14.33 -9.66
CA LEU A 589 8.12 14.38 -10.98
C LEU A 589 8.05 13.03 -11.72
N VAL A 590 9.05 12.17 -11.58
CA VAL A 590 9.06 10.84 -12.23
C VAL A 590 7.99 9.94 -11.61
N PHE A 591 7.90 9.95 -10.27
CA PHE A 591 6.86 9.23 -9.55
C PHE A 591 5.45 9.75 -9.90
N TRP A 592 5.22 11.07 -9.84
CA TRP A 592 3.90 11.65 -10.12
C TRP A 592 3.38 11.32 -11.52
N ASN A 593 4.26 11.38 -12.53
CA ASN A 593 3.88 11.02 -13.91
C ASN A 593 3.63 9.52 -14.09
N ARG A 594 4.40 8.63 -13.43
CA ARG A 594 4.12 7.19 -13.45
C ARG A 594 2.80 6.87 -12.74
N LEU A 595 2.53 7.45 -11.57
CA LEU A 595 1.30 7.21 -10.81
C LEU A 595 0.05 7.74 -11.54
N LYS A 596 0.15 8.91 -12.19
CA LYS A 596 -0.92 9.41 -13.06
C LYS A 596 -1.20 8.44 -14.23
N GLY A 597 -0.14 7.98 -14.90
CA GLY A 597 -0.27 7.01 -15.99
C GLY A 597 -0.80 5.63 -15.54
N LEU A 598 -0.60 5.27 -14.27
CA LEU A 598 -1.18 4.08 -13.64
C LEU A 598 -2.68 4.30 -13.37
N LEU A 599 -3.06 5.41 -12.74
CA LEU A 599 -4.46 5.78 -12.50
C LEU A 599 -5.28 5.83 -13.81
N GLU A 600 -4.74 6.46 -14.87
CA GLU A 600 -5.38 6.52 -16.19
C GLU A 600 -5.53 5.13 -16.84
N TYR A 601 -4.53 4.25 -16.69
CA TYR A 601 -4.58 2.87 -17.18
C TYR A 601 -5.63 2.04 -16.43
N THR A 602 -5.65 2.12 -15.09
CA THR A 602 -6.68 1.53 -14.23
C THR A 602 -8.07 1.98 -14.65
N LYS A 603 -8.30 3.30 -14.76
CA LYS A 603 -9.58 3.88 -15.17
C LYS A 603 -10.06 3.38 -16.53
N LYS A 604 -9.16 3.30 -17.52
CA LYS A 604 -9.45 2.82 -18.89
C LYS A 604 -9.88 1.35 -18.89
N GLU A 605 -9.08 0.49 -18.25
CA GLU A 605 -9.28 -0.95 -18.30
C GLU A 605 -10.51 -1.40 -17.48
N LEU A 606 -10.80 -0.74 -16.35
CA LEU A 606 -12.03 -0.99 -15.58
C LEU A 606 -13.30 -0.47 -16.29
N ASN A 607 -13.21 0.64 -17.03
CA ASN A 607 -14.31 1.10 -17.90
C ASN A 607 -14.62 0.11 -19.02
N SER A 608 -13.59 -0.39 -19.72
CA SER A 608 -13.79 -1.37 -20.82
C SER A 608 -14.46 -2.67 -20.37
N ARG A 609 -14.25 -3.06 -19.11
CA ARG A 609 -14.85 -4.22 -18.44
C ARG A 609 -16.21 -3.93 -17.78
N LYS A 610 -16.71 -2.68 -17.87
CA LYS A 610 -17.96 -2.20 -17.25
C LYS A 610 -18.01 -2.42 -15.73
N ILE A 611 -16.88 -2.18 -15.07
CA ILE A 611 -16.73 -2.27 -13.61
C ILE A 611 -17.11 -0.93 -12.96
N LEU A 612 -16.61 0.19 -13.49
CA LEU A 612 -16.89 1.52 -12.96
C LEU A 612 -18.33 1.98 -13.28
N ASP A 613 -19.00 2.56 -12.29
CA ASP A 613 -20.24 3.32 -12.48
C ASP A 613 -19.94 4.81 -12.82
N LYS A 614 -20.94 5.70 -12.67
CA LYS A 614 -20.78 7.13 -12.95
C LYS A 614 -20.07 7.91 -11.83
N ALA A 615 -20.30 7.55 -10.56
CA ALA A 615 -19.72 8.24 -9.41
C ALA A 615 -18.23 7.92 -9.31
N LEU A 616 -17.89 6.63 -9.29
CA LEU A 616 -16.50 6.17 -9.22
C LEU A 616 -15.65 6.69 -10.40
N ASN A 617 -16.23 6.74 -11.61
CA ASN A 617 -15.58 7.29 -12.80
C ASN A 617 -15.28 8.80 -12.68
N LYS A 618 -16.15 9.58 -12.00
CA LYS A 618 -15.89 10.98 -11.61
C LYS A 618 -14.76 11.07 -10.57
N SER A 619 -14.76 10.21 -9.54
CA SER A 619 -13.70 10.19 -8.52
C SER A 619 -12.32 9.93 -9.13
N PHE A 620 -12.23 9.01 -10.11
CA PHE A 620 -11.00 8.78 -10.90
C PHE A 620 -10.58 10.03 -11.73
N ASP A 621 -11.52 10.83 -12.26
CA ASP A 621 -11.18 12.10 -12.92
C ASP A 621 -10.71 13.18 -11.95
N GLU A 622 -11.26 13.20 -10.73
CA GLU A 622 -10.89 14.19 -9.70
C GLU A 622 -9.51 13.89 -9.12
N PHE A 623 -9.22 12.62 -8.82
CA PHE A 623 -7.86 12.19 -8.49
C PHE A 623 -6.87 12.42 -9.66
N GLY A 624 -7.30 12.23 -10.92
CA GLY A 624 -6.51 12.60 -12.10
C GLY A 624 -6.18 14.09 -12.20
N LYS A 625 -7.09 14.98 -11.77
CA LYS A 625 -6.85 16.44 -11.66
C LYS A 625 -5.92 16.77 -10.50
N LEU A 626 -6.00 16.05 -9.38
CA LEU A 626 -5.07 16.20 -8.26
C LEU A 626 -3.64 15.84 -8.67
N LEU A 627 -3.40 14.66 -9.24
CA LEU A 627 -2.07 14.27 -9.71
C LEU A 627 -1.51 15.25 -10.76
N SER A 628 -2.37 15.76 -11.65
CA SER A 628 -1.98 16.79 -12.63
C SER A 628 -1.55 18.11 -11.96
N PHE A 629 -2.20 18.49 -10.86
CA PHE A 629 -1.84 19.68 -10.08
C PHE A 629 -0.52 19.48 -9.31
N LEU A 630 -0.31 18.32 -8.67
CA LEU A 630 0.95 18.02 -7.97
C LEU A 630 2.16 18.05 -8.91
N ILE A 631 2.00 17.59 -10.17
CA ILE A 631 3.04 17.72 -11.21
C ILE A 631 3.37 19.19 -11.49
N ILE A 632 2.35 20.04 -11.71
CA ILE A 632 2.52 21.47 -12.03
C ILE A 632 3.22 22.22 -10.88
N ILE A 633 2.83 21.95 -9.62
CA ILE A 633 3.47 22.56 -8.45
C ILE A 633 4.92 22.07 -8.30
N SER A 634 5.15 20.75 -8.40
CA SER A 634 6.50 20.17 -8.35
C SER A 634 7.44 20.76 -9.40
N GLU A 635 6.95 21.01 -10.62
CA GLU A 635 7.72 21.69 -11.66
C GLU A 635 8.05 23.13 -11.30
N LYS A 636 7.10 23.89 -10.75
CA LYS A 636 7.33 25.27 -10.31
C LYS A 636 8.35 25.34 -9.17
N GLU A 637 8.23 24.45 -8.19
CA GLU A 637 9.12 24.39 -7.02
C GLU A 637 10.57 24.09 -7.41
N ILE A 638 10.81 23.13 -8.31
CA ILE A 638 12.14 22.82 -8.84
C ILE A 638 12.72 23.99 -9.64
N LYS A 639 11.90 24.68 -10.45
CA LYS A 639 12.32 25.84 -11.26
C LYS A 639 12.42 27.15 -10.44
N LYS A 640 11.96 27.15 -9.18
CA LYS A 640 11.74 28.33 -8.33
C LYS A 640 10.82 29.39 -8.98
N GLU A 641 9.81 28.93 -9.73
CA GLU A 641 8.75 29.76 -10.27
C GLU A 641 7.72 30.14 -9.19
N ALA A 642 7.02 31.26 -9.38
CA ALA A 642 6.02 31.73 -8.41
C ALA A 642 4.74 30.87 -8.44
N ILE A 643 4.42 30.28 -7.29
CA ILE A 643 3.11 29.66 -7.01
C ILE A 643 2.09 30.76 -6.72
N THR A 644 0.91 30.68 -7.33
CA THR A 644 -0.16 31.69 -7.19
C THR A 644 -0.99 31.50 -5.92
N LYS A 645 -1.80 32.50 -5.55
CA LYS A 645 -2.62 32.45 -4.33
C LYS A 645 -3.65 31.31 -4.34
N GLU A 646 -4.35 31.07 -5.46
CA GLU A 646 -5.30 29.95 -5.55
C GLU A 646 -4.59 28.58 -5.55
N GLU A 647 -3.35 28.50 -6.02
CA GLU A 647 -2.54 27.27 -5.93
C GLU A 647 -2.12 27.00 -4.48
N TYR A 648 -1.62 28.00 -3.73
CA TYR A 648 -1.35 27.86 -2.29
C TYR A 648 -2.63 27.54 -1.49
N LYS A 649 -3.76 28.12 -1.87
CA LYS A 649 -5.07 27.83 -1.26
C LYS A 649 -5.49 26.38 -1.47
N ARG A 650 -5.27 25.79 -2.66
CA ARG A 650 -5.50 24.35 -2.87
C ARG A 650 -4.49 23.47 -2.14
N ILE A 651 -3.24 23.90 -2.01
CA ILE A 651 -2.24 23.21 -1.16
C ILE A 651 -2.68 23.20 0.31
N ALA A 652 -3.40 24.23 0.79
CA ALA A 652 -3.97 24.26 2.13
C ALA A 652 -5.15 23.30 2.31
N TYR A 653 -6.17 23.38 1.43
CA TYR A 653 -7.35 22.51 1.48
C TYR A 653 -7.13 21.07 0.95
N ILE A 654 -5.87 20.62 0.87
CA ILE A 654 -5.53 19.27 0.42
C ILE A 654 -6.08 18.19 1.35
N GLY A 655 -6.24 18.47 2.65
CA GLY A 655 -6.87 17.55 3.60
C GLY A 655 -8.26 17.13 3.13
N SER A 656 -9.15 18.11 2.95
CA SER A 656 -10.52 17.90 2.45
C SER A 656 -10.59 17.30 1.04
N GLU A 657 -9.63 17.60 0.16
CA GLU A 657 -9.58 16.96 -1.18
C GLU A 657 -9.19 15.47 -1.11
N LEU A 658 -8.23 15.11 -0.25
CA LEU A 658 -7.84 13.71 -0.01
C LEU A 658 -8.94 12.95 0.73
N GLU A 659 -9.57 13.57 1.72
CA GLU A 659 -10.70 13.04 2.47
C GLU A 659 -11.88 12.71 1.56
N HIS A 660 -12.42 13.70 0.83
CA HIS A 660 -13.52 13.50 -0.13
C HIS A 660 -13.22 12.36 -1.13
N LEU A 661 -12.01 12.31 -1.69
CA LEU A 661 -11.62 11.25 -2.62
C LEU A 661 -11.52 9.87 -1.94
N THR A 662 -11.21 9.81 -0.64
CA THR A 662 -11.20 8.58 0.16
C THR A 662 -12.62 8.12 0.49
N LEU A 663 -13.52 9.04 0.89
CA LEU A 663 -14.92 8.74 1.17
C LEU A 663 -15.64 8.13 -0.05
N GLU A 664 -15.48 8.75 -1.22
CA GLU A 664 -16.14 8.33 -2.47
C GLU A 664 -15.72 6.92 -2.94
N VAL A 665 -14.62 6.36 -2.43
CA VAL A 665 -14.14 5.01 -2.80
C VAL A 665 -14.18 4.01 -1.64
N ALA A 666 -14.97 4.25 -0.60
CA ALA A 666 -15.06 3.24 0.45
C ALA A 666 -16.40 3.04 1.15
N ARG A 667 -17.36 3.97 0.96
CA ARG A 667 -18.79 3.83 1.32
C ARG A 667 -19.31 2.40 1.21
N ASP A 668 -19.77 1.85 2.33
CA ASP A 668 -20.56 0.61 2.33
C ASP A 668 -22.01 0.90 1.90
N GLU A 669 -22.51 0.19 0.88
CA GLU A 669 -23.92 0.25 0.47
C GLU A 669 -24.91 -0.16 1.58
N ASN A 670 -24.42 -0.83 2.63
CA ASN A 670 -25.23 -1.25 3.77
C ASN A 670 -25.37 -0.18 4.87
N ASN A 671 -24.59 0.91 4.85
CA ASN A 671 -24.62 1.94 5.91
C ASN A 671 -24.68 3.39 5.38
N PRO A 672 -25.87 3.90 5.01
CA PRO A 672 -26.02 5.21 4.38
C PRO A 672 -26.02 6.42 5.34
N GLU A 673 -25.73 6.24 6.64
CA GLU A 673 -25.70 7.35 7.60
C GLU A 673 -24.32 8.04 7.66
N TYR A 674 -24.32 9.35 7.42
CA TYR A 674 -23.14 10.21 7.23
C TYR A 674 -22.14 10.23 8.40
N PHE A 675 -22.52 9.74 9.59
CA PHE A 675 -21.68 9.70 10.79
C PHE A 675 -21.01 8.33 11.04
N ASN A 676 -21.39 7.29 10.32
CA ASN A 676 -20.75 5.96 10.37
C ASN A 676 -20.58 5.37 8.96
N ILE A 677 -20.18 6.20 8.01
CA ILE A 677 -19.82 5.75 6.66
C ILE A 677 -18.71 4.68 6.76
N LEU A 678 -17.70 5.04 7.56
CA LEU A 678 -16.63 4.19 8.10
C LEU A 678 -17.08 2.81 8.61
N SER A 679 -16.51 1.74 8.04
CA SER A 679 -16.41 0.43 8.72
C SER A 679 -15.21 0.42 9.71
N GLU A 680 -15.22 -0.43 10.74
CA GLU A 680 -14.14 -0.46 11.76
C GLU A 680 -12.80 -0.96 11.21
N ALA A 681 -12.84 -1.89 10.24
CA ALA A 681 -11.65 -2.27 9.48
C ALA A 681 -11.05 -1.03 8.80
N ASP A 682 -11.92 -0.10 8.43
CA ASP A 682 -11.82 0.94 7.43
C ASP A 682 -11.39 2.32 8.00
N GLN A 683 -11.19 2.42 9.32
CA GLN A 683 -10.75 3.66 10.00
C GLN A 683 -9.28 4.05 9.81
N THR A 684 -8.36 3.12 9.59
CA THR A 684 -6.92 3.39 9.76
C THR A 684 -6.00 2.69 8.75
N ILE A 685 -4.97 3.41 8.30
CA ILE A 685 -3.87 2.90 7.47
C ILE A 685 -3.03 1.79 8.14
N ALA A 686 -3.33 1.40 9.38
CA ALA A 686 -2.61 0.34 10.08
C ALA A 686 -2.92 -1.05 9.50
N ILE A 687 -1.92 -1.66 8.86
CA ILE A 687 -2.03 -2.84 7.99
C ILE A 687 -0.88 -3.85 8.18
N ILE A 688 -1.11 -5.15 7.92
CA ILE A 688 -0.07 -6.22 8.02
C ILE A 688 -0.26 -7.42 7.06
N ALA A 689 0.81 -7.85 6.38
CA ALA A 689 0.82 -8.96 5.42
C ALA A 689 1.93 -10.00 5.68
N ASP A 690 1.58 -11.29 5.58
CA ASP A 690 2.54 -12.41 5.66
C ASP A 690 3.21 -12.64 4.30
N ILE A 691 4.53 -12.39 4.20
CA ILE A 691 5.24 -12.38 2.91
C ILE A 691 6.16 -13.57 2.64
N HIS A 692 6.62 -14.24 3.70
CA HIS A 692 7.47 -15.44 3.63
C HIS A 692 7.23 -16.31 4.86
N SER A 693 7.37 -17.64 4.74
CA SER A 693 7.23 -18.56 5.88
C SER A 693 8.33 -19.61 5.89
N SER A 694 8.93 -19.86 7.05
CA SER A 694 10.06 -20.77 7.22
C SER A 694 10.06 -21.34 8.64
N ASN A 695 10.15 -22.67 8.76
CA ASN A 695 10.15 -23.41 10.03
C ASN A 695 9.08 -22.96 11.06
N LYS A 696 7.81 -22.86 10.62
CA LYS A 696 6.64 -22.42 11.40
C LYS A 696 6.66 -20.96 11.90
N LYS A 697 7.63 -20.15 11.44
CA LYS A 697 7.67 -18.71 11.63
C LYS A 697 7.35 -17.98 10.31
N TYR A 698 6.87 -16.76 10.42
CA TYR A 698 6.36 -15.95 9.32
C TYR A 698 7.07 -14.59 9.32
N LEU A 699 7.49 -14.10 8.17
CA LEU A 699 7.93 -12.71 8.01
C LEU A 699 6.71 -11.86 7.73
N GLU A 700 6.40 -10.98 8.67
CA GLU A 700 5.33 -10.00 8.58
C GLU A 700 5.94 -8.66 8.14
N VAL A 701 5.29 -7.98 7.19
CA VAL A 701 5.54 -6.56 6.88
C VAL A 701 4.26 -5.78 7.04
N GLY A 702 4.35 -4.52 7.46
CA GLY A 702 3.17 -3.73 7.72
C GLY A 702 3.44 -2.26 7.94
N VAL A 703 2.35 -1.53 8.12
CA VAL A 703 2.32 -0.09 8.41
C VAL A 703 1.54 0.12 9.71
N GLY A 704 2.00 1.01 10.57
CA GLY A 704 1.25 1.46 11.76
C GLY A 704 0.44 2.74 11.46
N PRO A 705 0.16 3.59 12.47
CA PRO A 705 -0.43 4.91 12.23
C PRO A 705 0.50 5.83 11.42
N ALA A 706 -0.06 6.85 10.78
CA ALA A 706 0.73 7.82 10.01
C ALA A 706 1.59 8.69 10.94
N TYR A 707 2.88 8.81 10.60
CA TYR A 707 3.84 9.62 11.37
C TYR A 707 3.95 11.03 10.79
N ASN A 708 4.24 12.02 11.64
CA ASN A 708 4.54 13.37 11.19
C ASN A 708 5.91 13.39 10.50
N ILE A 709 6.00 14.00 9.32
CA ILE A 709 7.27 14.49 8.76
C ILE A 709 7.31 16.01 8.84
N TYR A 710 8.38 16.55 9.41
CA TYR A 710 8.71 17.98 9.37
C TYR A 710 9.83 18.19 8.36
N ALA A 711 9.57 18.93 7.28
CA ALA A 711 10.54 19.24 6.24
C ALA A 711 10.88 20.74 6.25
N VAL A 712 12.15 21.09 6.00
CA VAL A 712 12.58 22.48 5.82
C VAL A 712 12.63 22.81 4.34
N VAL A 713 11.81 23.76 3.91
CA VAL A 713 11.59 24.15 2.52
C VAL A 713 11.95 25.62 2.30
N GLU A 714 12.33 25.98 1.08
CA GLU A 714 12.69 27.34 0.69
C GLU A 714 11.51 27.97 -0.08
N ILE A 715 10.79 28.90 0.55
CA ILE A 715 9.58 29.55 -0.01
C ILE A 715 9.82 31.07 -0.03
N ASP A 716 9.75 31.66 -1.22
CA ASP A 716 10.14 33.06 -1.50
C ASP A 716 11.57 33.40 -1.03
N GLY A 717 12.46 32.39 -0.98
CA GLY A 717 13.83 32.49 -0.47
C GLY A 717 13.99 32.28 1.04
N TYR A 718 12.92 32.37 1.83
CA TYR A 718 12.95 32.12 3.28
C TYR A 718 12.84 30.63 3.59
N LEU A 719 13.55 30.16 4.63
CA LEU A 719 13.37 28.79 5.10
C LEU A 719 12.18 28.71 6.05
N ARG A 720 11.25 27.79 5.75
CA ARG A 720 10.10 27.46 6.60
C ARG A 720 10.08 25.97 6.91
N ILE A 721 9.59 25.60 8.08
CA ILE A 721 9.22 24.23 8.41
C ILE A 721 7.76 24.02 7.99
N VAL A 722 7.52 22.94 7.26
CA VAL A 722 6.20 22.44 6.83
C VAL A 722 6.00 21.02 7.36
N ARG A 723 4.75 20.61 7.61
CA ARG A 723 4.40 19.28 8.17
C ARG A 723 3.56 18.48 7.19
N GLY A 724 3.85 17.20 7.05
CA GLY A 724 3.07 16.23 6.29
C GLY A 724 3.02 14.87 6.99
N GLY A 725 2.44 13.86 6.34
CA GLY A 725 2.43 12.48 6.83
C GLY A 725 3.40 11.56 6.10
N VAL A 726 3.94 10.55 6.79
CA VAL A 726 4.70 9.43 6.20
C VAL A 726 4.29 8.09 6.80
N PHE A 727 4.47 7.00 6.04
CA PHE A 727 4.20 5.64 6.51
C PHE A 727 5.14 5.23 7.66
N SER A 728 4.58 4.62 8.71
CA SER A 728 5.38 3.95 9.75
C SER A 728 5.60 2.48 9.38
N TYR A 729 6.63 2.19 8.58
CA TYR A 729 6.95 0.83 8.13
C TYR A 729 7.50 -0.06 9.27
N TYR A 730 7.07 -1.32 9.31
CA TYR A 730 7.55 -2.38 10.20
C TYR A 730 7.84 -3.66 9.42
N GLU A 731 8.86 -4.41 9.85
CA GLU A 731 9.25 -5.71 9.30
C GLU A 731 9.77 -6.61 10.43
N PHE A 732 9.16 -7.77 10.65
CA PHE A 732 9.52 -8.63 11.79
C PHE A 732 9.12 -10.10 11.61
N ILE A 733 9.74 -10.99 12.39
CA ILE A 733 9.45 -12.42 12.38
C ILE A 733 8.44 -12.76 13.49
N SER A 734 7.30 -13.32 13.11
CA SER A 734 6.21 -13.77 13.99
C SER A 734 6.12 -15.29 14.08
N ASP A 735 5.58 -15.80 15.20
CA ASP A 735 5.24 -17.22 15.41
C ASP A 735 3.82 -17.59 14.93
N LYS A 736 3.03 -16.61 14.47
CA LYS A 736 1.70 -16.80 13.85
C LYS A 736 1.46 -15.76 12.75
N ARG A 737 0.72 -16.11 11.69
CA ARG A 737 0.21 -15.13 10.71
C ARG A 737 -0.82 -14.22 11.37
N LEU A 738 -0.54 -12.92 11.43
CA LEU A 738 -1.41 -11.91 12.01
C LEU A 738 -2.56 -11.53 11.06
N THR A 739 -3.58 -10.85 11.60
CA THR A 739 -4.56 -10.07 10.84
C THR A 739 -4.45 -8.60 11.22
N ASN A 740 -5.12 -7.70 10.48
CA ASN A 740 -5.20 -6.28 10.84
C ASN A 740 -5.69 -6.06 12.27
N GLU A 741 -6.71 -6.80 12.70
CA GLU A 741 -7.28 -6.70 14.05
C GLU A 741 -6.27 -7.13 15.12
N GLU A 742 -5.50 -8.20 14.86
CA GLU A 742 -4.40 -8.63 15.74
C GLU A 742 -3.23 -7.63 15.76
N TRP A 743 -2.94 -6.95 14.64
CA TRP A 743 -1.88 -5.95 14.53
C TRP A 743 -2.24 -4.62 15.19
N ARG A 744 -3.46 -4.11 14.96
CA ARG A 744 -3.99 -2.90 15.61
C ARG A 744 -4.12 -3.09 17.12
N SER A 745 -4.50 -4.28 17.57
CA SER A 745 -4.43 -4.62 19.00
C SER A 745 -3.01 -4.47 19.57
N LYS A 746 -1.97 -4.86 18.83
CA LYS A 746 -0.57 -4.62 19.24
C LYS A 746 -0.15 -3.16 19.23
N ILE A 747 -0.62 -2.37 18.25
CA ILE A 747 -0.41 -0.91 18.21
C ILE A 747 -1.03 -0.26 19.46
N ASN A 748 -2.31 -0.50 19.70
CA ASN A 748 -3.07 0.10 20.80
C ASN A 748 -2.53 -0.32 22.18
N ASN A 749 -2.09 -1.59 22.32
CA ASN A 749 -1.43 -2.09 23.53
C ASN A 749 0.05 -1.69 23.66
N ARG A 750 0.61 -0.96 22.68
CA ARG A 750 2.03 -0.56 22.61
C ARG A 750 3.03 -1.73 22.62
N GLU A 751 2.60 -2.88 22.10
CA GLU A 751 3.40 -4.09 21.89
C GLU A 751 3.95 -4.22 20.45
N VAL A 752 4.25 -3.09 19.81
CA VAL A 752 4.84 -3.05 18.47
C VAL A 752 6.33 -3.42 18.52
N PRO A 753 6.86 -4.12 17.50
CA PRO A 753 8.29 -4.38 17.37
C PRO A 753 9.05 -3.08 17.02
N GLU A 754 10.36 -3.07 17.19
CA GLU A 754 11.16 -1.94 16.70
C GLU A 754 11.15 -1.86 15.17
N GLN A 755 11.09 -0.63 14.64
CA GLN A 755 11.23 -0.38 13.21
C GLN A 755 12.67 -0.66 12.74
N PRO A 756 12.89 -1.00 11.46
CA PRO A 756 14.21 -1.37 10.94
C PRO A 756 15.33 -0.38 11.29
N ASP A 757 16.44 -0.88 11.87
CA ASP A 757 17.51 -0.06 12.46
C ASP A 757 18.09 1.03 11.54
N TRP A 758 18.11 0.78 10.23
CA TRP A 758 18.63 1.71 9.23
C TRP A 758 17.83 3.02 9.12
N LEU A 759 16.65 3.11 9.75
CA LEU A 759 15.81 4.31 9.86
C LEU A 759 16.13 5.20 11.08
N LYS A 760 16.91 4.72 12.06
CA LYS A 760 17.13 5.40 13.36
C LYS A 760 17.84 6.77 13.25
N ASP A 761 18.42 7.11 12.11
CA ASP A 761 19.02 8.41 11.80
C ASP A 761 18.10 9.41 11.07
N ILE A 762 16.85 9.01 10.75
CA ILE A 762 15.81 9.88 10.17
C ILE A 762 14.54 10.00 11.04
N ILE A 763 14.31 9.03 11.93
CA ILE A 763 13.20 9.04 12.91
C ILE A 763 13.68 9.62 14.26
N SER A 764 12.78 10.33 14.96
CA SER A 764 12.99 10.82 16.32
C SER A 764 13.04 9.69 17.37
N GLU A 765 13.80 9.90 18.44
CA GLU A 765 13.84 9.00 19.61
C GLU A 765 12.74 9.32 20.65
N LYS A 766 11.90 10.34 20.40
CA LYS A 766 10.74 10.70 21.22
C LYS A 766 9.71 9.56 21.21
N LYS A 767 9.74 8.71 22.26
CA LYS A 767 8.66 7.74 22.51
C LYS A 767 7.38 8.47 22.91
N PHE A 768 6.24 7.90 22.51
CA PHE A 768 4.91 8.48 22.69
C PHE A 768 4.61 8.89 24.14
N ILE A 769 4.38 10.18 24.34
CA ILE A 769 3.57 10.71 25.43
C ILE A 769 2.20 10.95 24.80
N LYS A 770 1.13 10.36 25.36
CA LYS A 770 -0.24 10.71 24.95
C LYS A 770 -0.52 12.07 25.58
N ASP A 771 -0.75 13.10 24.77
CA ASP A 771 -1.23 14.38 25.30
C ASP A 771 -2.66 14.19 25.84
N GLU A 772 -2.92 14.74 27.03
CA GLU A 772 -4.17 14.54 27.78
C GLU A 772 -5.32 15.38 27.20
N TYR A 773 -5.82 15.00 26.02
CA TYR A 773 -6.95 15.63 25.31
C TYR A 773 -8.16 14.70 25.11
N GLU A 774 -8.45 13.86 26.11
CA GLU A 774 -9.68 13.05 26.22
C GLU A 774 -10.39 13.29 27.58
N GLN A 775 -10.46 14.55 28.03
CA GLN A 775 -11.32 14.98 29.14
C GLN A 775 -11.40 16.51 29.29
N GLU A 776 -12.22 17.16 28.49
CA GLU A 776 -12.98 18.38 28.85
C GLU A 776 -14.22 18.52 27.94
#